data_AF-A0A661VDB2-F1
#
_entry.id   AF-A0A661VDB2-F1
#
_cell.length_a   1.000
_cell.length_b   1.000
_cell.length_c   1.000
_cell.angle_alpha   90.00
_cell.angle_beta   90.00
_cell.angle_gamma   90.00
#
_symmetry.space_group_name_H-M   'P 1'
#
loop_
_entity.id
_entity.type
_entity.pdbx_description
1 polymer ?
#
loop_
_entity_poly.entity_id
_entity_poly.type
_entity_poly.pdbx_seq_one_letter_code
_entity_poly.pdbx_strand_id
1 'polypeptide(L)'
;MQNILPTVVPPPTPAPTPFPDEQQIVAAVLGRGSAEHEHWVTHIVSGSFTTPGSDEKVALVGNIGDDDQVRWVVVGQMDEGGVLLGTSEWRGAGFDAPPSFYLPPDLLDFDNDGRQELLSHYSRTQRGWIMAADTLYRWDRHALARIWSVDTIVDNTTADVQELPHPYRENYRAEWEWEDLDDDDVDEILLREHVTFHPANNADVVLGKGNWKRAFRWDGGAFRPYAPAGPAGIFCYTSLGDLWLWQEHTARPLDVEYGVENVQELNWAPDGQRLAWWGDRLGIYDLETDTRREFSVDDTLTALHWTPEGRLAYTLSDRSTALLDPETGNQEMLPAVMPGAWSADGKRVTYERDGGLHVYDLSTHEERTLILEPAEAERTPAALPHPVWSPRGDWIACPLGNTNTSWVGLISPDLSVPLSGFYVQETFGDRQSSDLQFAWSPTGFHLATLAPDTNSPSQPTVLYLAEAPVDGDSPVGRAAWREMLRLDAQVQEIKLTWSPQGDRLVVGAGNEVWEVTTLWEATQRYTFSVPAPRWTALEYAPDGSGFLVGLEWIYDEHLYWFPADDAEPTLLLAGSLETVRWAPRSGDSRPTAMVFIEYTDDAPLFHFVDRDGTDTVVAAKGVEPDASFQVGNQRVYYDRCYTDRNGGVSLSVLGGLHSCREPLLSPNGQQLAWVCDEGPPDWSAMMEGTAEISFRVFLTDGKGRDPREVWSHVETGPDYRGIQPLSWRADGEVIYLSQPEYGVAWAYFDYNPGILALDVNTGQVTPIGDVNNIHDGRVSPDGSWLVQSRIPEWPQVNASITLRSLIDGAERPIDCAAGAMAAGDFSFSPGNTWLTWREWVTEASGPKVLIRALRLPDGEPFTVHRDTEQAAPRIGGWLRKDDLVLIYPVQKGGNGGQSTVITLPNTGPGELLSPYTFLGVLDGDS
;
A
#
# COMPACT_ATOMS: atom_id res chain seq x y z
N MET A 1 -25.85 -28.16 7.49
CA MET A 1 -24.75 -27.27 7.09
C MET A 1 -23.51 -28.13 7.11
N GLN A 2 -23.07 -28.58 5.94
CA GLN A 2 -21.72 -29.14 5.81
C GLN A 2 -20.80 -27.92 5.91
N ASN A 3 -19.86 -27.96 6.86
CA ASN A 3 -18.74 -27.05 6.87
C ASN A 3 -18.00 -27.27 5.55
N ILE A 4 -18.21 -26.37 4.60
CA ILE A 4 -17.32 -26.20 3.47
C ILE A 4 -16.01 -25.77 4.13
N LEU A 5 -15.03 -26.67 4.11
CA LEU A 5 -13.73 -26.37 4.67
C LEU A 5 -13.20 -25.17 3.90
N PRO A 6 -12.65 -24.14 4.55
CA PRO A 6 -11.93 -23.10 3.83
C PRO A 6 -10.83 -23.78 3.03
N THR A 7 -10.59 -23.32 1.79
CA THR A 7 -9.43 -23.79 1.00
C THR A 7 -8.10 -23.50 1.71
N VAL A 8 -8.17 -22.63 2.71
CA VAL A 8 -7.13 -22.30 3.65
C VAL A 8 -7.10 -23.38 4.74
N VAL A 9 -6.17 -24.34 4.63
CA VAL A 9 -6.02 -25.40 5.63
C VAL A 9 -5.44 -24.80 6.93
N PRO A 10 -6.20 -24.75 8.04
CA PRO A 10 -5.62 -24.39 9.33
C PRO A 10 -4.56 -25.45 9.69
N PRO A 11 -3.51 -25.06 10.44
CA PRO A 11 -2.44 -25.98 10.80
C PRO A 11 -2.99 -27.23 11.52
N PRO A 12 -2.32 -28.38 11.35
CA PRO A 12 -2.73 -29.62 11.99
C PRO A 12 -2.79 -29.41 13.51
N THR A 13 -3.96 -29.59 14.12
CA THR A 13 -4.05 -29.71 15.58
C THR A 13 -3.45 -31.06 15.96
N PRO A 14 -2.35 -31.13 16.72
CA PRO A 14 -1.79 -32.41 17.14
C PRO A 14 -2.83 -33.17 17.96
N ALA A 15 -3.23 -34.36 17.52
CA ALA A 15 -3.99 -35.25 18.38
C ALA A 15 -3.03 -35.88 19.40
N PRO A 16 -3.41 -35.95 20.69
CA PRO A 16 -2.55 -36.51 21.72
C PRO A 16 -2.41 -38.03 21.49
N THR A 17 -1.25 -38.44 21.00
CA THR A 17 -0.74 -39.79 21.26
C THR A 17 -0.41 -39.90 22.76
N PRO A 18 -0.64 -41.06 23.40
CA PRO A 18 -1.05 -42.35 22.81
C PRO A 18 -2.55 -42.69 22.96
N PHE A 19 -3.07 -43.51 22.02
CA PHE A 19 -4.41 -44.10 22.10
C PHE A 19 -4.42 -45.37 22.98
N PRO A 20 -5.54 -45.74 23.63
CA PRO A 20 -5.62 -46.93 24.48
C PRO A 20 -5.42 -48.27 23.74
N ASP A 21 -5.65 -48.27 22.44
CA ASP A 21 -5.76 -49.41 21.52
C ASP A 21 -4.59 -49.51 20.52
N GLU A 22 -3.52 -48.73 20.71
CA GLU A 22 -2.37 -48.61 19.80
C GLU A 22 -1.83 -49.97 19.28
N GLN A 23 -1.60 -50.93 20.19
CA GLN A 23 -1.08 -52.23 19.79
C GLN A 23 -2.04 -53.04 18.90
N GLN A 24 -3.34 -52.84 19.06
CA GLN A 24 -4.37 -53.52 18.27
C GLN A 24 -4.43 -52.92 16.86
N ILE A 25 -4.32 -51.59 16.75
CA ILE A 25 -4.20 -50.88 15.47
C ILE A 25 -2.97 -51.38 14.70
N VAL A 26 -1.80 -51.42 15.35
CA VAL A 26 -0.55 -51.91 14.75
C VAL A 26 -0.68 -53.37 14.28
N ALA A 27 -1.26 -54.24 15.11
CA ALA A 27 -1.45 -55.64 14.76
C ALA A 27 -2.37 -55.82 13.54
N ALA A 28 -3.42 -55.00 13.44
CA ALA A 28 -4.35 -55.00 12.33
C ALA A 28 -3.68 -54.54 11.02
N VAL A 29 -2.93 -53.43 11.04
CA VAL A 29 -2.20 -52.91 9.86
C VAL A 29 -1.11 -53.88 9.38
N LEU A 30 -0.41 -54.54 10.32
CA LEU A 30 0.63 -55.52 9.97
C LEU A 30 0.07 -56.91 9.60
N GLY A 31 -1.24 -57.13 9.74
CA GLY A 31 -1.88 -58.43 9.47
C GLY A 31 -1.45 -59.54 10.42
N ARG A 32 -1.09 -59.22 11.67
CA ARG A 32 -0.54 -60.15 12.67
C ARG A 32 -1.55 -60.58 13.76
N GLY A 33 -2.83 -60.21 13.63
CA GLY A 33 -3.89 -60.45 14.61
C GLY A 33 -4.87 -61.60 14.27
N SER A 34 -5.48 -62.22 15.31
CA SER A 34 -6.62 -63.16 15.16
C SER A 34 -7.87 -62.46 14.63
N ALA A 35 -8.80 -63.16 13.98
CA ALA A 35 -9.98 -62.60 13.29
C ALA A 35 -11.04 -61.89 14.17
N GLU A 36 -10.69 -61.46 15.39
CA GLU A 36 -11.55 -60.81 16.40
C GLU A 36 -11.17 -59.33 16.65
N HIS A 37 -10.49 -58.64 15.72
CA HIS A 37 -10.13 -57.23 15.94
C HIS A 37 -11.34 -56.32 15.67
N GLU A 38 -11.67 -55.45 16.64
CA GLU A 38 -12.72 -54.42 16.52
C GLU A 38 -12.38 -53.37 15.44
N HIS A 39 -11.12 -53.20 15.06
CA HIS A 39 -10.67 -52.28 14.01
C HIS A 39 -10.73 -52.92 12.61
N TRP A 40 -11.29 -52.18 11.65
CA TRP A 40 -11.12 -52.48 10.24
C TRP A 40 -9.98 -51.65 9.65
N VAL A 41 -9.29 -52.21 8.64
CA VAL A 41 -8.17 -51.58 7.94
C VAL A 41 -8.37 -51.74 6.43
N THR A 42 -8.11 -50.67 5.67
CA THR A 42 -8.12 -50.70 4.21
C THR A 42 -6.97 -49.86 3.64
N HIS A 43 -6.73 -50.00 2.33
CA HIS A 43 -5.78 -49.18 1.56
C HIS A 43 -4.37 -49.16 2.16
N ILE A 44 -3.86 -50.33 2.55
CA ILE A 44 -2.51 -50.45 3.11
C ILE A 44 -1.49 -50.24 1.98
N VAL A 45 -0.66 -49.21 2.12
CA VAL A 45 0.43 -48.90 1.19
C VAL A 45 1.75 -48.89 1.96
N SER A 46 2.82 -49.41 1.36
CA SER A 46 4.17 -49.37 1.94
C SER A 46 4.95 -48.22 1.33
N GLY A 47 5.68 -47.48 2.15
CA GLY A 47 6.37 -46.26 1.76
C GLY A 47 7.31 -45.75 2.85
N SER A 48 7.82 -44.55 2.65
CA SER A 48 8.80 -43.89 3.53
C SER A 48 8.29 -42.51 3.89
N PHE A 49 7.60 -42.36 5.03
CA PHE A 49 6.86 -41.14 5.37
C PHE A 49 7.61 -40.28 6.40
N THR A 50 8.17 -40.92 7.45
CA THR A 50 8.77 -40.16 8.55
C THR A 50 10.24 -39.83 8.31
N THR A 51 10.98 -40.75 7.70
CA THR A 51 12.41 -40.60 7.42
C THR A 51 12.79 -41.26 6.09
N PRO A 52 13.67 -40.67 5.27
CA PRO A 52 13.99 -41.22 3.96
C PRO A 52 14.50 -42.66 4.00
N GLY A 53 13.83 -43.54 3.25
CA GLY A 53 14.17 -44.96 3.11
C GLY A 53 13.69 -45.87 4.25
N SER A 54 12.84 -45.38 5.16
CA SER A 54 12.24 -46.21 6.22
C SER A 54 11.25 -47.24 5.67
N ASP A 55 11.15 -48.41 6.32
CA ASP A 55 10.12 -49.42 6.01
C ASP A 55 8.87 -49.15 6.84
N GLU A 56 7.96 -48.37 6.26
CA GLU A 56 6.73 -47.91 6.90
C GLU A 56 5.50 -48.27 6.08
N LYS A 57 4.36 -48.33 6.77
CA LYS A 57 3.06 -48.54 6.14
C LYS A 57 2.10 -47.44 6.54
N VAL A 58 1.35 -46.95 5.56
CA VAL A 58 0.19 -46.10 5.78
C VAL A 58 -1.08 -46.88 5.49
N ALA A 59 -2.13 -46.68 6.29
CA ALA A 59 -3.42 -47.32 6.08
C ALA A 59 -4.56 -46.46 6.61
N LEU A 60 -5.76 -46.63 6.05
CA LEU A 60 -6.98 -46.05 6.61
C LEU A 60 -7.56 -47.05 7.62
N VAL A 61 -7.71 -46.61 8.87
CA VAL A 61 -8.18 -47.45 9.97
C VAL A 61 -9.41 -46.81 10.61
N GLY A 62 -10.39 -47.63 10.96
CA GLY A 62 -11.57 -47.20 11.70
C GLY A 62 -11.73 -47.90 13.04
N ASN A 63 -12.73 -47.46 13.79
CA ASN A 63 -13.03 -47.88 15.16
C ASN A 63 -11.88 -47.55 16.14
N ILE A 64 -11.17 -46.44 15.93
CA ILE A 64 -10.06 -46.01 16.80
C ILE A 64 -10.60 -45.27 18.02
N GLY A 65 -10.14 -45.67 19.21
CA GLY A 65 -10.51 -45.07 20.49
C GLY A 65 -12.00 -45.22 20.82
N ASP A 66 -12.44 -44.52 21.88
CA ASP A 66 -13.81 -44.66 22.41
C ASP A 66 -14.90 -44.04 21.50
N ASP A 67 -14.51 -43.22 20.51
CA ASP A 67 -15.43 -42.51 19.60
C ASP A 67 -15.55 -43.17 18.21
N ASP A 68 -15.06 -44.40 18.05
CA ASP A 68 -15.06 -45.15 16.78
C ASP A 68 -14.48 -44.36 15.58
N GLN A 69 -13.35 -43.69 15.80
CA GLN A 69 -12.78 -42.73 14.85
C GLN A 69 -12.16 -43.42 13.63
N VAL A 70 -12.21 -42.74 12.48
CA VAL A 70 -11.53 -43.09 11.23
C VAL A 70 -10.36 -42.14 11.01
N ARG A 71 -9.15 -42.66 10.79
CA ARG A 71 -7.91 -41.89 10.56
C ARG A 71 -6.97 -42.61 9.59
N TRP A 72 -6.12 -41.85 8.91
CA TRP A 72 -4.91 -42.39 8.31
C TRP A 72 -3.88 -42.64 9.42
N VAL A 73 -3.23 -43.80 9.41
CA VAL A 73 -2.24 -44.18 10.41
C VAL A 73 -0.94 -44.57 9.74
N VAL A 74 0.19 -44.17 10.32
CA VAL A 74 1.54 -44.54 9.88
C VAL A 74 2.14 -45.52 10.88
N VAL A 75 2.53 -46.70 10.42
CA VAL A 75 3.10 -47.79 11.24
C VAL A 75 4.49 -48.12 10.73
N GLY A 76 5.49 -48.02 11.60
CA GLY A 76 6.87 -48.44 11.32
C GLY A 76 7.07 -49.91 11.64
N GLN A 77 7.83 -50.63 10.80
CA GLN A 77 8.35 -51.95 11.17
C GLN A 77 9.68 -51.83 11.91
N MET A 78 9.76 -52.46 13.08
CA MET A 78 10.98 -52.59 13.88
C MET A 78 11.31 -54.07 14.12
N ASP A 79 12.57 -54.35 14.51
CA ASP A 79 13.06 -55.71 14.78
C ASP A 79 12.25 -56.45 15.86
N GLU A 80 11.64 -55.71 16.80
CA GLU A 80 10.85 -56.25 17.93
C GLU A 80 9.32 -56.21 17.70
N GLY A 81 8.82 -55.71 16.56
CA GLY A 81 7.38 -55.54 16.32
C GLY A 81 7.04 -54.35 15.41
N GLY A 82 5.76 -54.00 15.33
CA GLY A 82 5.36 -52.72 14.72
C GLY A 82 5.20 -51.64 15.78
N VAL A 83 5.30 -50.37 15.39
CA VAL A 83 4.97 -49.22 16.24
C VAL A 83 4.08 -48.24 15.49
N LEU A 84 3.10 -47.66 16.16
CA LEU A 84 2.33 -46.55 15.61
C LEU A 84 3.21 -45.30 15.67
N LEU A 85 3.58 -44.76 14.51
CA LEU A 85 4.42 -43.56 14.44
C LEU A 85 3.58 -42.30 14.59
N GLY A 86 2.42 -42.26 13.93
CA GLY A 86 1.45 -41.18 14.09
C GLY A 86 0.19 -41.36 13.24
N THR A 87 -0.69 -40.37 13.29
CA THR A 87 -1.99 -40.40 12.61
C THR A 87 -2.32 -39.06 11.95
N SER A 88 -3.28 -39.06 11.03
CA SER A 88 -3.93 -37.82 10.56
C SER A 88 -4.92 -37.26 11.58
N GLU A 89 -5.55 -36.13 11.25
CA GLU A 89 -6.77 -35.65 11.91
C GLU A 89 -7.94 -36.64 11.77
N TRP A 90 -9.02 -36.38 12.52
CA TRP A 90 -10.24 -37.19 12.51
C TRP A 90 -10.96 -37.06 11.15
N ARG A 91 -11.23 -38.18 10.49
CA ARG A 91 -11.86 -38.24 9.15
C ARG A 91 -13.33 -38.67 9.15
N GLY A 92 -13.89 -38.98 10.32
CA GLY A 92 -15.27 -39.48 10.50
C GLY A 92 -15.36 -40.60 11.53
N ALA A 93 -16.56 -41.02 11.90
CA ALA A 93 -16.78 -42.05 12.92
C ALA A 93 -18.03 -42.90 12.63
N GLY A 94 -18.17 -44.01 13.35
CA GLY A 94 -19.41 -44.81 13.39
C GLY A 94 -19.61 -45.72 12.17
N PHE A 95 -18.53 -46.28 11.63
CA PHE A 95 -18.58 -47.23 10.52
C PHE A 95 -18.13 -48.62 10.97
N ASP A 96 -19.00 -49.63 10.84
CA ASP A 96 -18.64 -51.01 11.19
C ASP A 96 -17.71 -51.69 10.17
N ALA A 97 -17.50 -51.07 9.01
CA ALA A 97 -16.68 -51.59 7.91
C ALA A 97 -16.08 -50.44 7.09
N PRO A 98 -15.01 -50.70 6.31
CA PRO A 98 -14.37 -49.67 5.50
C PRO A 98 -15.36 -48.98 4.55
N PRO A 99 -15.51 -47.64 4.63
CA PRO A 99 -16.39 -46.89 3.74
C PRO A 99 -15.89 -46.94 2.28
N SER A 100 -16.80 -47.20 1.34
CA SER A 100 -16.47 -47.33 -0.10
C SER A 100 -16.13 -46.01 -0.79
N PHE A 101 -16.31 -44.88 -0.11
CA PHE A 101 -16.10 -43.53 -0.65
C PHE A 101 -14.72 -42.96 -0.34
N TYR A 102 -13.90 -43.63 0.46
CA TYR A 102 -12.46 -43.39 0.51
C TYR A 102 -11.79 -44.32 -0.49
N LEU A 103 -11.07 -43.77 -1.45
CA LEU A 103 -10.41 -44.52 -2.51
C LEU A 103 -8.95 -44.83 -2.13
N PRO A 104 -8.27 -45.77 -2.83
CA PRO A 104 -6.85 -46.00 -2.62
C PRO A 104 -6.05 -44.69 -2.81
N PRO A 105 -5.09 -44.39 -1.93
CA PRO A 105 -4.31 -43.16 -2.02
C PRO A 105 -3.13 -43.33 -2.99
N ASP A 106 -2.64 -42.22 -3.51
CA ASP A 106 -1.38 -42.16 -4.23
C ASP A 106 -0.24 -41.70 -3.30
N LEU A 107 0.99 -42.12 -3.62
CA LEU A 107 2.20 -41.68 -2.93
C LEU A 107 3.01 -40.79 -3.86
N LEU A 108 3.40 -39.63 -3.34
CA LEU A 108 4.14 -38.60 -4.05
C LEU A 108 5.41 -38.28 -3.25
N ASP A 109 6.44 -37.75 -3.90
CA ASP A 109 7.60 -37.12 -3.26
C ASP A 109 7.81 -35.82 -4.03
N PHE A 110 6.96 -34.83 -3.74
CA PHE A 110 6.81 -33.65 -4.61
C PHE A 110 8.00 -32.70 -4.48
N ASP A 111 8.60 -32.60 -3.29
CA ASP A 111 9.75 -31.75 -3.00
C ASP A 111 11.10 -32.49 -3.08
N ASN A 112 11.09 -33.75 -3.51
CA ASN A 112 12.27 -34.61 -3.69
C ASN A 112 13.14 -34.73 -2.42
N ASP A 113 12.53 -34.70 -1.23
CA ASP A 113 13.25 -34.84 0.04
C ASP A 113 13.44 -36.32 0.46
N GLY A 114 12.88 -37.25 -0.32
CA GLY A 114 12.93 -38.69 -0.09
C GLY A 114 11.94 -39.20 0.95
N ARG A 115 11.07 -38.32 1.48
CA ARG A 115 9.86 -38.66 2.22
C ARG A 115 8.68 -38.60 1.27
N GLN A 116 7.74 -39.49 1.48
CA GLN A 116 6.58 -39.60 0.63
C GLN A 116 5.37 -38.94 1.29
N GLU A 117 4.69 -38.08 0.55
CA GLU A 117 3.38 -37.55 0.88
C GLU A 117 2.27 -38.53 0.48
N LEU A 118 1.16 -38.42 1.21
CA LEU A 118 -0.06 -39.18 0.95
C LEU A 118 -1.09 -38.30 0.25
N LEU A 119 -1.45 -38.64 -0.99
CA LEU A 119 -2.59 -38.05 -1.68
C LEU A 119 -3.83 -38.93 -1.47
N SER A 120 -4.75 -38.45 -0.63
CA SER A 120 -5.99 -39.15 -0.31
C SER A 120 -7.14 -38.65 -1.17
N HIS A 121 -7.84 -39.58 -1.81
CA HIS A 121 -9.01 -39.29 -2.63
C HIS A 121 -10.31 -39.68 -1.91
N TYR A 122 -11.29 -38.78 -1.95
CA TYR A 122 -12.62 -38.97 -1.40
C TYR A 122 -13.67 -38.75 -2.50
N SER A 123 -14.65 -39.65 -2.61
CA SER A 123 -15.78 -39.50 -3.53
C SER A 123 -17.01 -40.21 -3.00
N ARG A 124 -18.04 -39.43 -2.66
CA ARG A 124 -19.30 -39.92 -2.09
C ARG A 124 -20.49 -39.48 -2.93
N THR A 125 -21.43 -40.39 -3.12
CA THR A 125 -22.76 -40.07 -3.63
C THR A 125 -23.81 -40.42 -2.59
N GLN A 126 -24.64 -39.45 -2.19
CA GLN A 126 -25.72 -39.66 -1.23
C GLN A 126 -26.93 -38.81 -1.60
N ARG A 127 -28.10 -39.46 -1.75
CA ARG A 127 -29.39 -38.79 -2.06
C ARG A 127 -29.33 -37.80 -3.23
N GLY A 128 -28.55 -38.11 -4.26
CA GLY A 128 -28.39 -37.26 -5.45
C GLY A 128 -27.35 -36.14 -5.31
N TRP A 129 -26.68 -36.03 -4.17
CA TRP A 129 -25.48 -35.20 -3.99
C TRP A 129 -24.24 -36.03 -4.32
N ILE A 130 -23.36 -35.48 -5.14
CA ILE A 130 -22.03 -36.00 -5.44
C ILE A 130 -21.02 -35.01 -4.87
N MET A 131 -20.12 -35.51 -4.03
CA MET A 131 -18.98 -34.75 -3.53
C MET A 131 -17.72 -35.57 -3.74
N ALA A 132 -16.71 -34.97 -4.36
CA ALA A 132 -15.37 -35.53 -4.44
C ALA A 132 -14.35 -34.48 -4.01
N ALA A 133 -13.27 -34.93 -3.38
CA ALA A 133 -12.21 -34.08 -2.85
C ALA A 133 -10.88 -34.81 -2.85
N ASP A 134 -9.81 -34.05 -3.02
CA ASP A 134 -8.43 -34.50 -2.90
C ASP A 134 -7.78 -33.83 -1.69
N THR A 135 -6.99 -34.58 -0.93
CA THR A 135 -6.30 -34.09 0.26
C THR A 135 -4.86 -34.60 0.28
N LEU A 136 -3.90 -33.69 0.39
CA LEU A 136 -2.47 -34.01 0.48
C LEU A 136 -2.02 -33.95 1.94
N TYR A 137 -1.28 -34.98 2.37
CA TYR A 137 -0.70 -35.04 3.70
C TYR A 137 0.82 -35.23 3.69
N ARG A 138 1.50 -34.61 4.65
CA ARG A 138 2.93 -34.73 4.89
C ARG A 138 3.23 -34.98 6.36
N TRP A 139 4.33 -35.67 6.65
CA TRP A 139 4.78 -35.89 8.02
C TRP A 139 5.40 -34.63 8.63
N ASP A 140 4.84 -34.10 9.72
CA ASP A 140 5.28 -32.86 10.37
C ASP A 140 6.26 -33.08 11.56
N ARG A 141 6.79 -34.31 11.67
CA ARG A 141 7.58 -34.87 12.80
C ARG A 141 6.76 -35.55 13.89
N HIS A 142 5.48 -35.22 14.06
CA HIS A 142 4.64 -35.77 15.12
C HIS A 142 3.42 -36.52 14.56
N ALA A 143 2.87 -36.05 13.45
CA ALA A 143 1.63 -36.52 12.87
C ALA A 143 1.67 -36.45 11.34
N LEU A 144 0.68 -37.10 10.72
CA LEU A 144 0.44 -36.97 9.30
C LEU A 144 -0.43 -35.73 9.07
N ALA A 145 0.21 -34.59 8.87
CA ALA A 145 -0.42 -33.28 8.74
C ALA A 145 -1.04 -33.07 7.37
N ARG A 146 -2.26 -32.54 7.33
CA ARG A 146 -2.90 -32.08 6.10
C ARG A 146 -2.23 -30.78 5.64
N ILE A 147 -1.62 -30.80 4.46
CA ILE A 147 -0.88 -29.65 3.90
C ILE A 147 -1.60 -28.98 2.73
N TRP A 148 -2.60 -29.64 2.15
CA TRP A 148 -3.46 -29.09 1.09
C TRP A 148 -4.76 -29.90 0.96
N SER A 149 -5.85 -29.26 0.54
CA SER A 149 -7.12 -29.95 0.26
C SER A 149 -7.99 -29.13 -0.67
N VAL A 150 -8.75 -29.80 -1.54
CA VAL A 150 -9.71 -29.15 -2.43
C VAL A 150 -10.89 -30.07 -2.73
N ASP A 151 -12.08 -29.50 -2.88
CA ASP A 151 -13.20 -30.19 -3.51
C ASP A 151 -12.99 -30.23 -5.02
N THR A 152 -13.11 -31.39 -5.65
CA THR A 152 -12.94 -31.58 -7.10
C THR A 152 -14.27 -31.72 -7.83
N ILE A 153 -15.31 -32.17 -7.14
CA ILE A 153 -16.67 -32.26 -7.68
C ILE A 153 -17.66 -31.91 -6.58
N VAL A 154 -18.58 -30.98 -6.86
CA VAL A 154 -19.79 -30.76 -6.07
C VAL A 154 -20.97 -30.70 -7.04
N ASP A 155 -21.82 -31.71 -7.03
CA ASP A 155 -22.99 -31.77 -7.91
C ASP A 155 -24.22 -32.18 -7.11
N ASN A 156 -25.18 -31.27 -7.02
CA ASN A 156 -26.46 -31.49 -6.38
C ASN A 156 -27.64 -31.36 -7.36
N THR A 157 -27.38 -31.36 -8.67
CA THR A 157 -28.40 -31.15 -9.71
C THR A 157 -29.47 -32.24 -9.72
N THR A 158 -29.18 -33.41 -9.15
CA THR A 158 -30.11 -34.56 -9.05
C THR A 158 -30.75 -34.72 -7.67
N ALA A 159 -30.40 -33.87 -6.70
CA ALA A 159 -30.92 -33.93 -5.34
C ALA A 159 -32.40 -33.48 -5.23
N ASP A 160 -33.08 -33.90 -4.16
CA ASP A 160 -34.44 -33.43 -3.86
C ASP A 160 -34.42 -31.94 -3.47
N VAL A 161 -35.36 -31.16 -4.02
CA VAL A 161 -35.53 -29.72 -3.74
C VAL A 161 -35.72 -29.45 -2.25
N GLN A 162 -36.35 -30.37 -1.50
CA GLN A 162 -36.56 -30.21 -0.06
C GLN A 162 -35.27 -30.38 0.77
N GLU A 163 -34.23 -31.00 0.21
CA GLU A 163 -32.95 -31.24 0.89
C GLU A 163 -31.88 -30.21 0.53
N LEU A 164 -32.19 -29.24 -0.34
CA LEU A 164 -31.23 -28.23 -0.82
C LEU A 164 -31.31 -26.93 0.02
N PRO A 165 -30.15 -26.30 0.31
CA PRO A 165 -30.14 -24.90 0.72
C PRO A 165 -30.81 -24.06 -0.40
N HIS A 166 -31.84 -23.29 -0.04
CA HIS A 166 -32.66 -22.56 -1.00
C HIS A 166 -31.85 -21.43 -1.68
N PRO A 167 -32.08 -21.05 -2.97
CA PRO A 167 -32.92 -21.67 -4.01
C PRO A 167 -32.19 -22.16 -5.29
N TYR A 168 -30.86 -22.29 -5.32
CA TYR A 168 -30.09 -22.69 -6.52
C TYR A 168 -29.41 -24.05 -6.37
N ARG A 169 -29.19 -24.76 -7.48
CA ARG A 169 -28.41 -26.01 -7.62
C ARG A 169 -27.06 -25.71 -8.26
N GLU A 170 -26.08 -26.55 -7.99
CA GLU A 170 -24.68 -26.40 -8.41
C GLU A 170 -24.18 -27.67 -9.13
N ASN A 171 -23.41 -27.45 -10.20
CA ASN A 171 -22.56 -28.44 -10.86
C ASN A 171 -21.17 -27.84 -10.97
N TYR A 172 -20.33 -28.13 -9.98
CA TYR A 172 -18.95 -27.69 -9.83
C TYR A 172 -18.00 -28.83 -10.17
N ARG A 173 -16.94 -28.50 -10.93
CA ARG A 173 -15.83 -29.39 -11.28
C ARG A 173 -14.53 -28.64 -11.21
N ALA A 174 -13.52 -29.25 -10.63
CA ALA A 174 -12.17 -28.73 -10.62
C ALA A 174 -11.15 -29.80 -10.98
N GLU A 175 -10.10 -29.36 -11.66
CA GLU A 175 -8.93 -30.14 -12.02
C GLU A 175 -7.69 -29.39 -11.53
N TRP A 176 -6.69 -30.10 -11.03
CA TRP A 176 -5.44 -29.50 -10.56
C TRP A 176 -4.23 -30.16 -11.21
N GLU A 177 -3.17 -29.39 -11.39
CA GLU A 177 -1.89 -29.82 -11.96
C GLU A 177 -0.72 -29.11 -11.27
N TRP A 178 0.47 -29.73 -11.33
CA TRP A 178 1.72 -29.09 -10.92
C TRP A 178 2.21 -28.19 -12.06
N GLU A 179 2.41 -26.91 -11.80
CA GLU A 179 2.83 -25.92 -12.79
C GLU A 179 3.79 -24.95 -12.13
N ASP A 180 4.94 -24.70 -12.76
CA ASP A 180 5.91 -23.68 -12.35
C ASP A 180 5.40 -22.32 -12.83
N LEU A 181 4.99 -21.46 -11.88
CA LEU A 181 4.31 -20.19 -12.19
C LEU A 181 5.22 -18.97 -12.07
N ASP A 182 6.37 -19.07 -11.41
CA ASP A 182 7.34 -17.99 -11.25
C ASP A 182 8.73 -18.25 -11.87
N ASP A 183 8.87 -19.33 -12.65
CA ASP A 183 10.08 -19.73 -13.40
C ASP A 183 11.25 -20.07 -12.46
N ASP A 184 10.96 -20.66 -11.29
CA ASP A 184 11.95 -21.18 -10.33
C ASP A 184 12.04 -22.72 -10.29
N ASP A 185 11.21 -23.39 -9.51
CA ASP A 185 11.06 -24.82 -9.30
C ASP A 185 9.57 -25.19 -9.39
N VAL A 186 9.24 -26.45 -9.68
CA VAL A 186 7.83 -26.89 -9.69
C VAL A 186 7.37 -27.07 -8.25
N ASP A 187 6.88 -26.00 -7.63
CA ASP A 187 6.43 -25.98 -6.25
C ASP A 187 5.00 -25.46 -6.07
N GLU A 188 4.29 -25.22 -7.19
CA GLU A 188 2.91 -24.76 -7.19
C GLU A 188 1.90 -25.76 -7.76
N ILE A 189 0.70 -25.68 -7.18
CA ILE A 189 -0.50 -26.36 -7.66
C ILE A 189 -1.39 -25.33 -8.32
N LEU A 190 -1.67 -25.51 -9.62
CA LEU A 190 -2.69 -24.73 -10.32
C LEU A 190 -4.01 -25.50 -10.36
N LEU A 191 -5.05 -24.89 -9.81
CA LEU A 191 -6.43 -25.37 -9.82
C LEU A 191 -7.25 -24.63 -10.89
N ARG A 192 -7.95 -25.38 -11.74
CA ARG A 192 -8.86 -24.87 -12.78
C ARG A 192 -10.28 -25.30 -12.46
N GLU A 193 -11.17 -24.35 -12.28
CA GLU A 193 -12.50 -24.58 -11.74
C GLU A 193 -13.58 -24.16 -12.74
N HIS A 194 -14.65 -24.95 -12.81
CA HIS A 194 -15.82 -24.69 -13.61
C HIS A 194 -17.09 -24.94 -12.80
N VAL A 195 -17.96 -23.95 -12.74
CA VAL A 195 -19.27 -24.09 -12.10
C VAL A 195 -20.40 -23.64 -13.02
N THR A 196 -21.54 -24.33 -12.92
CA THR A 196 -22.80 -23.88 -13.48
C THR A 196 -23.90 -23.89 -12.42
N PHE A 197 -24.64 -22.78 -12.32
CA PHE A 197 -25.75 -22.63 -11.39
C PHE A 197 -27.09 -22.82 -12.10
N HIS A 198 -27.99 -23.56 -11.44
CA HIS A 198 -29.32 -23.88 -11.93
C HIS A 198 -30.39 -23.48 -10.90
N PRO A 199 -31.63 -23.15 -11.29
CA PRO A 199 -32.69 -22.99 -10.31
C PRO A 199 -33.05 -24.35 -9.69
N ALA A 200 -33.41 -24.38 -8.41
CA ALA A 200 -33.74 -25.63 -7.71
C ALA A 200 -34.86 -26.42 -8.39
N ASN A 201 -35.78 -25.76 -9.09
CA ASN A 201 -36.93 -26.41 -9.72
C ASN A 201 -36.69 -26.85 -11.17
N ASN A 202 -35.55 -26.50 -11.79
CA ASN A 202 -35.30 -26.81 -13.20
C ASN A 202 -33.80 -26.84 -13.55
N ALA A 203 -33.19 -28.03 -13.60
CA ALA A 203 -31.79 -28.21 -13.95
C ALA A 203 -31.44 -27.86 -15.42
N ASP A 204 -32.43 -27.67 -16.30
CA ASP A 204 -32.16 -27.29 -17.70
C ASP A 204 -31.95 -25.78 -17.89
N VAL A 205 -32.28 -24.97 -16.88
CA VAL A 205 -32.09 -23.51 -16.92
C VAL A 205 -30.77 -23.17 -16.26
N VAL A 206 -29.96 -22.33 -16.92
CA VAL A 206 -28.71 -21.81 -16.37
C VAL A 206 -28.94 -20.40 -15.86
N LEU A 207 -28.59 -20.17 -14.59
CA LEU A 207 -28.65 -18.86 -13.95
C LEU A 207 -27.32 -18.13 -13.99
N GLY A 208 -26.22 -18.89 -14.03
CA GLY A 208 -24.87 -18.34 -13.94
C GLY A 208 -23.82 -19.40 -14.27
N LYS A 209 -22.61 -18.94 -14.57
CA LYS A 209 -21.43 -19.76 -14.83
C LYS A 209 -20.18 -19.08 -14.28
N GLY A 210 -19.27 -19.87 -13.74
CA GLY A 210 -17.95 -19.43 -13.32
C GLY A 210 -16.86 -20.26 -13.98
N ASN A 211 -15.76 -19.60 -14.36
CA ASN A 211 -14.51 -20.25 -14.75
C ASN A 211 -13.41 -19.55 -13.97
N TRP A 212 -12.69 -20.29 -13.13
CA TRP A 212 -11.68 -19.71 -12.26
C TRP A 212 -10.36 -20.45 -12.32
N LYS A 213 -9.31 -19.73 -11.92
CA LYS A 213 -7.97 -20.27 -11.71
C LYS A 213 -7.51 -19.82 -10.33
N ARG A 214 -6.99 -20.75 -9.54
CA ARG A 214 -6.34 -20.48 -8.26
C ARG A 214 -5.03 -21.24 -8.21
N ALA A 215 -3.99 -20.59 -7.72
CA ALA A 215 -2.71 -21.25 -7.51
C ALA A 215 -2.41 -21.36 -6.01
N PHE A 216 -1.59 -22.34 -5.66
CA PHE A 216 -1.09 -22.52 -4.32
C PHE A 216 0.40 -22.79 -4.38
N ARG A 217 1.20 -22.08 -3.59
CA ARG A 217 2.66 -22.26 -3.51
C ARG A 217 3.05 -22.95 -2.21
N TRP A 218 4.05 -23.82 -2.28
CA TRP A 218 4.65 -24.44 -1.11
C TRP A 218 5.45 -23.42 -0.28
N ASP A 219 5.15 -23.26 1.02
CA ASP A 219 5.88 -22.35 1.92
C ASP A 219 6.90 -23.06 2.84
N GLY A 220 7.12 -24.36 2.63
CA GLY A 220 7.90 -25.23 3.52
C GLY A 220 7.09 -25.93 4.61
N GLY A 221 5.82 -25.54 4.81
CA GLY A 221 4.89 -26.18 5.76
C GLY A 221 3.58 -26.63 5.12
N ALA A 222 2.98 -25.83 4.25
CA ALA A 222 1.74 -26.13 3.53
C ALA A 222 1.69 -25.44 2.16
N PHE A 223 0.76 -25.89 1.31
CA PHE A 223 0.42 -25.16 0.10
C PHE A 223 -0.49 -23.99 0.45
N ARG A 224 -0.03 -22.78 0.17
CA ARG A 224 -0.69 -21.52 0.50
C ARG A 224 -1.25 -20.86 -0.74
N PRO A 225 -2.44 -20.21 -0.68
CA PRO A 225 -2.93 -19.41 -1.79
C PRO A 225 -1.85 -18.48 -2.34
N TYR A 226 -1.71 -18.50 -3.66
CA TYR A 226 -0.69 -17.78 -4.41
C TYR A 226 -1.32 -17.19 -5.66
N ALA A 227 -0.99 -15.93 -5.96
CA ALA A 227 -1.41 -15.28 -7.19
C ALA A 227 -0.32 -14.34 -7.70
N PRO A 228 0.55 -14.78 -8.63
CA PRO A 228 1.64 -13.95 -9.15
C PRO A 228 1.13 -12.69 -9.88
N ALA A 229 -0.04 -12.78 -10.51
CA ALA A 229 -0.75 -11.63 -11.10
C ALA A 229 -1.66 -10.88 -10.10
N GLY A 230 -1.75 -11.38 -8.87
CA GLY A 230 -2.46 -10.75 -7.76
C GLY A 230 -1.68 -9.58 -7.17
N PRO A 231 -2.20 -8.95 -6.10
CA PRO A 231 -1.55 -7.81 -5.52
C PRO A 231 -0.32 -8.20 -4.67
N ALA A 232 0.73 -7.38 -4.74
CA ALA A 232 1.91 -7.50 -3.89
C ALA A 232 1.70 -6.89 -2.50
N GLY A 233 0.76 -5.95 -2.37
CA GLY A 233 0.50 -5.21 -1.14
C GLY A 233 0.06 -6.11 0.02
N ILE A 234 0.14 -5.56 1.22
CA ILE A 234 -0.20 -6.29 2.44
C ILE A 234 -1.67 -6.05 2.80
N PHE A 235 -2.42 -7.12 3.00
CA PHE A 235 -3.76 -7.05 3.60
C PHE A 235 -3.98 -8.20 4.56
N CYS A 236 -4.84 -8.00 5.55
CA CYS A 236 -5.28 -9.08 6.42
C CYS A 236 -6.71 -9.49 6.08
N TYR A 237 -7.04 -10.73 6.39
CA TYR A 237 -8.40 -11.22 6.30
C TYR A 237 -8.67 -12.27 7.37
N THR A 238 -9.94 -12.52 7.64
CA THR A 238 -10.37 -13.63 8.51
C THR A 238 -10.95 -14.77 7.70
N SER A 239 -10.66 -16.01 8.09
CA SER A 239 -11.28 -17.20 7.53
C SER A 239 -11.63 -18.19 8.63
N LEU A 240 -12.91 -18.55 8.75
CA LEU A 240 -13.46 -19.31 9.88
C LEU A 240 -13.07 -18.75 11.27
N GLY A 241 -12.95 -17.43 11.39
CA GLY A 241 -12.52 -16.77 12.62
C GLY A 241 -11.01 -16.74 12.86
N ASP A 242 -10.20 -17.41 12.01
CA ASP A 242 -8.73 -17.34 12.06
C ASP A 242 -8.21 -16.12 11.31
N LEU A 243 -7.12 -15.53 11.81
CA LEU A 243 -6.49 -14.36 11.20
C LEU A 243 -5.40 -14.75 10.19
N TRP A 244 -5.50 -14.20 8.98
CA TRP A 244 -4.58 -14.43 7.87
C TRP A 244 -4.01 -13.13 7.34
N LEU A 245 -2.80 -13.24 6.78
CA LEU A 245 -2.08 -12.16 6.13
C LEU A 245 -1.79 -12.55 4.68
N TRP A 246 -2.15 -11.66 3.75
CA TRP A 246 -1.64 -11.69 2.40
C TRP A 246 -0.46 -10.73 2.29
N GLN A 247 0.67 -11.21 1.78
CA GLN A 247 1.90 -10.45 1.60
C GLN A 247 2.70 -11.08 0.47
N GLU A 248 3.30 -10.27 -0.41
CA GLU A 248 4.17 -10.76 -1.50
C GLU A 248 3.49 -11.85 -2.34
N HIS A 249 2.25 -11.59 -2.79
CA HIS A 249 1.45 -12.48 -3.64
C HIS A 249 1.00 -13.80 -3.00
N THR A 250 1.28 -14.04 -1.73
CA THR A 250 0.91 -15.27 -1.03
C THR A 250 0.16 -15.00 0.28
N ALA A 251 -0.63 -15.97 0.72
CA ALA A 251 -1.34 -15.92 1.99
C ALA A 251 -0.68 -16.80 3.07
N ARG A 252 -0.54 -16.29 4.29
CA ARG A 252 -0.05 -17.05 5.45
C ARG A 252 -0.91 -16.80 6.69
N PRO A 253 -1.07 -17.78 7.58
CA PRO A 253 -1.74 -17.57 8.85
C PRO A 253 -0.89 -16.67 9.77
N LEU A 254 -1.56 -15.89 10.62
CA LEU A 254 -0.90 -15.11 11.67
C LEU A 254 -0.83 -15.95 12.95
N ASP A 255 0.39 -16.37 13.34
CA ASP A 255 0.72 -17.16 14.55
C ASP A 255 0.08 -18.58 14.61
N VAL A 256 0.86 -19.58 14.16
CA VAL A 256 0.48 -20.99 14.02
C VAL A 256 0.47 -21.75 15.36
N GLU A 257 1.20 -21.27 16.38
CA GLU A 257 1.49 -22.07 17.58
C GLU A 257 0.39 -21.99 18.64
N TYR A 258 -0.37 -20.88 18.70
CA TYR A 258 -1.36 -20.65 19.76
C TYR A 258 -2.78 -20.30 19.26
N GLY A 259 -2.98 -20.14 17.95
CA GLY A 259 -4.27 -19.80 17.35
C GLY A 259 -4.74 -18.38 17.71
N VAL A 260 -5.15 -17.62 16.71
CA VAL A 260 -6.00 -16.44 16.91
C VAL A 260 -7.37 -16.86 16.39
N GLU A 261 -8.20 -17.44 17.28
CA GLU A 261 -9.50 -17.98 16.90
C GLU A 261 -10.63 -16.99 17.24
N ASN A 262 -11.71 -17.04 16.46
CA ASN A 262 -12.95 -16.26 16.65
C ASN A 262 -12.77 -14.73 16.64
N VAL A 263 -11.91 -14.22 15.76
CA VAL A 263 -11.77 -12.77 15.54
C VAL A 263 -13.10 -12.17 15.10
N GLN A 264 -13.61 -11.22 15.87
CA GLN A 264 -14.85 -10.48 15.59
C GLN A 264 -14.58 -9.20 14.80
N GLU A 265 -13.47 -8.53 15.06
CA GLU A 265 -13.05 -7.30 14.37
C GLU A 265 -11.53 -7.20 14.34
N LEU A 266 -11.02 -6.51 13.33
CA LEU A 266 -9.61 -6.18 13.18
C LEU A 266 -9.45 -4.78 12.57
N ASN A 267 -8.36 -4.09 12.89
CA ASN A 267 -7.99 -2.81 12.32
C ASN A 267 -6.48 -2.62 12.32
N TRP A 268 -5.97 -2.11 11.21
CA TRP A 268 -4.57 -1.73 11.07
C TRP A 268 -4.28 -0.40 11.76
N ALA A 269 -3.10 -0.32 12.35
CA ALA A 269 -2.53 0.94 12.79
C ALA A 269 -2.20 1.82 11.57
N PRO A 270 -2.22 3.15 11.72
CA PRO A 270 -1.90 4.09 10.64
C PRO A 270 -0.50 3.92 10.05
N ASP A 271 0.41 3.25 10.75
CA ASP A 271 1.76 2.93 10.27
C ASP A 271 1.81 1.74 9.27
N GLY A 272 0.73 0.96 9.17
CA GLY A 272 0.68 -0.26 8.36
C GLY A 272 1.55 -1.42 8.86
N GLN A 273 2.15 -1.28 10.05
CA GLN A 273 3.04 -2.27 10.66
C GLN A 273 2.43 -2.99 11.86
N ARG A 274 1.40 -2.41 12.47
CA ARG A 274 0.69 -3.03 13.59
C ARG A 274 -0.75 -3.33 13.24
N LEU A 275 -1.22 -4.51 13.64
CA LEU A 275 -2.57 -4.98 13.45
C LEU A 275 -3.21 -5.25 14.81
N ALA A 276 -4.30 -4.57 15.13
CA ALA A 276 -5.12 -4.91 16.28
C ALA A 276 -6.29 -5.78 15.87
N TRP A 277 -6.68 -6.69 16.75
CA TRP A 277 -7.84 -7.55 16.58
C TRP A 277 -8.50 -7.82 17.93
N TRP A 278 -9.78 -8.16 17.92
CA TRP A 278 -10.43 -8.67 19.12
C TRP A 278 -11.36 -9.85 18.84
N GLY A 279 -11.46 -10.73 19.83
CA GLY A 279 -12.39 -11.85 19.92
C GLY A 279 -12.68 -12.10 21.39
N ASP A 280 -12.27 -13.25 21.93
CA ASP A 280 -12.28 -13.48 23.38
C ASP A 280 -11.24 -12.62 24.13
N ARG A 281 -10.25 -12.10 23.42
CA ARG A 281 -9.19 -11.20 23.93
C ARG A 281 -8.95 -10.07 22.95
N LEU A 282 -8.33 -9.00 23.44
CA LEU A 282 -7.79 -7.93 22.61
C LEU A 282 -6.32 -8.24 22.30
N GLY A 283 -5.95 -8.30 21.03
CA GLY A 283 -4.59 -8.58 20.59
C GLY A 283 -4.03 -7.48 19.70
N ILE A 284 -2.71 -7.32 19.75
CA ILE A 284 -1.94 -6.50 18.82
C ILE A 284 -0.80 -7.34 18.29
N TYR A 285 -0.62 -7.34 16.98
CA TYR A 285 0.46 -8.01 16.29
C TYR A 285 1.32 -6.97 15.56
N ASP A 286 2.62 -7.07 15.73
CA ASP A 286 3.63 -6.21 15.12
C ASP A 286 4.37 -6.98 14.02
N LEU A 287 4.24 -6.53 12.76
CA LEU A 287 4.80 -7.21 11.60
C LEU A 287 6.32 -7.10 11.52
N GLU A 288 6.90 -6.00 12.01
CA GLU A 288 8.35 -5.76 11.95
C GLU A 288 9.11 -6.71 12.88
N THR A 289 8.56 -6.91 14.08
CA THR A 289 9.18 -7.74 15.11
C THR A 289 8.65 -9.17 15.15
N ASP A 290 7.57 -9.46 14.42
CA ASP A 290 6.82 -10.72 14.48
C ASP A 290 6.39 -11.05 15.93
N THR A 291 5.91 -10.03 16.66
CA THR A 291 5.50 -10.19 18.06
C THR A 291 4.02 -9.94 18.29
N ARG A 292 3.41 -10.82 19.10
CA ARG A 292 2.02 -10.72 19.56
C ARG A 292 1.96 -10.26 21.01
N ARG A 293 1.06 -9.33 21.29
CA ARG A 293 0.71 -8.89 22.65
C ARG A 293 -0.78 -9.02 22.85
N GLU A 294 -1.17 -9.57 23.99
CA GLU A 294 -2.58 -9.74 24.36
C GLU A 294 -2.93 -8.98 25.63
N PHE A 295 -4.15 -8.48 25.66
CA PHE A 295 -4.71 -7.71 26.75
C PHE A 295 -6.04 -8.36 27.15
N SER A 296 -6.18 -8.63 28.45
CA SER A 296 -7.46 -9.06 29.00
C SER A 296 -8.41 -7.87 29.03
N VAL A 297 -9.63 -8.08 28.54
CA VAL A 297 -10.69 -7.08 28.60
C VAL A 297 -11.82 -7.65 29.44
N ASP A 298 -12.30 -6.86 30.40
CA ASP A 298 -13.26 -7.31 31.42
C ASP A 298 -14.72 -7.38 30.92
N ASP A 299 -14.97 -7.05 29.64
CA ASP A 299 -16.31 -7.01 29.03
C ASP A 299 -16.24 -7.14 27.50
N THR A 300 -17.39 -7.31 26.86
CA THR A 300 -17.54 -7.42 25.40
C THR A 300 -17.28 -6.08 24.73
N LEU A 301 -16.35 -6.06 23.77
CA LEU A 301 -16.07 -4.88 22.94
C LEU A 301 -17.16 -4.66 21.89
N THR A 302 -17.40 -3.41 21.54
CA THR A 302 -18.35 -3.01 20.49
C THR A 302 -17.70 -2.22 19.35
N ALA A 303 -16.48 -1.73 19.55
CA ALA A 303 -15.70 -1.03 18.51
C ALA A 303 -14.21 -1.00 18.85
N LEU A 304 -13.39 -1.04 17.81
CA LEU A 304 -11.92 -0.96 17.88
C LEU A 304 -11.39 0.08 16.88
N HIS A 305 -10.53 1.02 17.30
CA HIS A 305 -9.99 2.04 16.40
C HIS A 305 -8.59 2.49 16.80
N TRP A 306 -7.68 2.67 15.84
CA TRP A 306 -6.36 3.24 16.11
C TRP A 306 -6.38 4.76 16.01
N THR A 307 -5.79 5.41 17.00
CA THR A 307 -5.51 6.85 16.90
C THR A 307 -4.28 7.09 16.02
N PRO A 308 -4.13 8.27 15.38
CA PRO A 308 -2.98 8.62 14.55
C PRO A 308 -1.64 8.61 15.30
N GLU A 309 -1.65 8.87 16.61
CA GLU A 309 -0.44 8.72 17.44
C GLU A 309 -0.07 7.26 17.77
N GLY A 310 -0.86 6.29 17.29
CA GLY A 310 -0.60 4.87 17.45
C GLY A 310 -1.06 4.31 18.79
N ARG A 311 -2.05 4.91 19.45
CA ARG A 311 -2.78 4.29 20.58
C ARG A 311 -4.02 3.58 20.06
N LEU A 312 -4.50 2.61 20.83
CA LEU A 312 -5.67 1.82 20.47
C LEU A 312 -6.88 2.24 21.31
N ALA A 313 -7.87 2.84 20.68
CA ALA A 313 -9.16 3.14 21.29
C ALA A 313 -10.07 1.91 21.17
N TYR A 314 -10.66 1.47 22.29
CA TYR A 314 -11.68 0.42 22.27
C TYR A 314 -12.88 0.80 23.15
N THR A 315 -14.07 0.39 22.73
CA THR A 315 -15.33 0.69 23.43
C THR A 315 -15.93 -0.60 23.99
N LEU A 316 -16.39 -0.53 25.24
CA LEU A 316 -17.04 -1.64 25.94
C LEU A 316 -18.55 -1.46 25.93
N SER A 317 -19.29 -2.58 25.97
CA SER A 317 -20.76 -2.59 25.90
C SER A 317 -21.45 -1.81 27.05
N ASP A 318 -20.80 -1.68 28.22
CA ASP A 318 -21.38 -1.11 29.45
C ASP A 318 -20.59 0.08 30.05
N ARG A 319 -19.49 0.48 29.41
CA ARG A 319 -18.47 1.42 29.93
C ARG A 319 -18.05 2.46 28.90
N SER A 320 -17.33 3.48 29.38
CA SER A 320 -16.70 4.50 28.52
C SER A 320 -15.61 3.90 27.60
N THR A 321 -15.32 4.58 26.50
CA THR A 321 -14.18 4.26 25.62
C THR A 321 -12.85 4.36 26.39
N ALA A 322 -11.95 3.42 26.16
CA ALA A 322 -10.62 3.39 26.74
C ALA A 322 -9.54 3.55 25.66
N LEU A 323 -8.47 4.27 25.99
CA LEU A 323 -7.26 4.40 25.16
C LEU A 323 -6.15 3.53 25.75
N LEU A 324 -5.76 2.50 25.01
CA LEU A 324 -4.65 1.61 25.31
C LEU A 324 -3.36 2.12 24.66
N ASP A 325 -2.31 2.27 25.45
CA ASP A 325 -0.93 2.36 24.95
C ASP A 325 -0.44 0.94 24.59
N PRO A 326 -0.15 0.64 23.32
CA PRO A 326 0.25 -0.70 22.88
C PRO A 326 1.65 -1.09 23.39
N GLU A 327 2.51 -0.12 23.74
CA GLU A 327 3.85 -0.37 24.23
C GLU A 327 3.88 -0.72 25.71
N THR A 328 3.12 0.02 26.51
CA THR A 328 3.14 -0.16 27.96
C THR A 328 1.96 -1.00 28.48
N GLY A 329 0.93 -1.19 27.67
CA GLY A 329 -0.35 -1.78 28.10
C GLY A 329 -1.16 -0.89 29.02
N ASN A 330 -0.83 0.41 29.13
CA ASN A 330 -1.53 1.32 30.03
C ASN A 330 -2.86 1.73 29.42
N GLN A 331 -3.91 1.73 30.25
CA GLN A 331 -5.27 2.08 29.84
C GLN A 331 -5.67 3.42 30.47
N GLU A 332 -6.22 4.30 29.64
CA GLU A 332 -6.80 5.57 30.04
C GLU A 332 -8.29 5.59 29.70
N MET A 333 -9.15 5.80 30.69
CA MET A 333 -10.59 5.85 30.47
C MET A 333 -11.03 7.25 30.04
N LEU A 334 -11.74 7.36 28.92
CA LEU A 334 -12.37 8.59 28.49
C LEU A 334 -13.66 8.86 29.30
N PRO A 335 -14.05 10.13 29.49
CA PRO A 335 -15.13 10.49 30.40
C PRO A 335 -16.55 10.15 29.92
N ALA A 336 -16.75 9.67 28.69
CA ALA A 336 -18.07 9.30 28.16
C ALA A 336 -18.05 8.10 27.19
N VAL A 337 -19.24 7.57 26.91
CA VAL A 337 -19.51 6.62 25.82
C VAL A 337 -19.48 7.41 24.52
N MET A 338 -18.42 7.27 23.73
CA MET A 338 -18.18 8.06 22.51
C MET A 338 -18.23 7.21 21.23
N PRO A 339 -19.38 6.61 20.85
CA PRO A 339 -19.51 5.90 19.59
C PRO A 339 -19.71 6.93 18.47
N GLY A 340 -18.63 7.48 17.94
CA GLY A 340 -18.75 8.31 16.77
C GLY A 340 -17.42 8.54 16.05
N ALA A 341 -17.44 9.40 15.03
CA ALA A 341 -16.34 9.48 14.08
C ALA A 341 -15.17 10.30 14.61
N TRP A 342 -13.98 9.78 14.39
CA TRP A 342 -12.72 10.46 14.68
C TRP A 342 -12.36 11.43 13.54
N SER A 343 -11.81 12.57 13.93
CA SER A 343 -11.08 13.44 13.01
C SER A 343 -9.83 12.75 12.50
N ALA A 344 -9.36 13.14 11.31
CA ALA A 344 -8.19 12.53 10.67
C ALA A 344 -6.89 12.67 11.48
N ASP A 345 -6.78 13.71 12.31
CA ASP A 345 -5.66 13.91 13.25
C ASP A 345 -5.85 13.17 14.60
N GLY A 346 -7.01 12.53 14.79
CA GLY A 346 -7.40 11.77 15.97
C GLY A 346 -7.51 12.58 17.24
N LYS A 347 -7.39 13.91 17.19
CA LYS A 347 -7.47 14.77 18.37
C LYS A 347 -8.90 15.05 18.78
N ARG A 348 -9.84 14.90 17.85
CA ARG A 348 -11.26 15.22 18.05
C ARG A 348 -12.14 14.02 17.70
N VAL A 349 -13.18 13.79 18.50
CA VAL A 349 -14.22 12.78 18.24
C VAL A 349 -15.58 13.45 18.20
N THR A 350 -16.37 13.15 17.17
CA THR A 350 -17.79 13.54 17.09
C THR A 350 -18.69 12.45 17.65
N TYR A 351 -19.80 12.83 18.28
CA TYR A 351 -20.86 11.88 18.66
C TYR A 351 -22.22 12.58 18.70
N GLU A 352 -23.27 11.78 18.56
CA GLU A 352 -24.66 12.23 18.65
C GLU A 352 -25.17 12.04 20.08
N ARG A 353 -25.91 13.03 20.59
CA ARG A 353 -26.60 12.96 21.89
C ARG A 353 -27.92 13.71 21.81
N ASP A 354 -29.02 13.02 22.08
CA ASP A 354 -30.37 13.58 22.14
C ASP A 354 -30.80 14.38 20.88
N GLY A 355 -30.29 13.97 19.71
CA GLY A 355 -30.52 14.62 18.41
C GLY A 355 -29.61 15.81 18.12
N GLY A 356 -28.68 16.15 19.02
CA GLY A 356 -27.60 17.12 18.83
C GLY A 356 -26.29 16.45 18.39
N LEU A 357 -25.41 17.23 17.75
CA LEU A 357 -24.06 16.77 17.36
C LEU A 357 -23.00 17.49 18.21
N HIS A 358 -22.14 16.71 18.85
CA HIS A 358 -21.08 17.19 19.73
C HIS A 358 -19.70 16.80 19.21
N VAL A 359 -18.69 17.60 19.54
CA VAL A 359 -17.26 17.32 19.34
C VAL A 359 -16.56 17.36 20.70
N TYR A 360 -15.76 16.36 20.97
CA TYR A 360 -14.86 16.31 22.12
C TYR A 360 -13.41 16.38 21.65
N ASP A 361 -12.64 17.31 22.22
CA ASP A 361 -11.23 17.49 21.93
C ASP A 361 -10.38 16.82 23.02
N LEU A 362 -9.60 15.81 22.66
CA LEU A 362 -8.74 15.05 23.56
C LEU A 362 -7.58 15.87 24.13
N SER A 363 -7.11 16.88 23.40
CA SER A 363 -5.95 17.68 23.81
C SER A 363 -6.30 18.69 24.91
N THR A 364 -7.52 19.21 24.86
CA THR A 364 -8.04 20.20 25.82
C THR A 364 -8.99 19.60 26.84
N HIS A 365 -9.49 18.38 26.60
CA HIS A 365 -10.57 17.73 27.33
C HIS A 365 -11.88 18.55 27.34
N GLU A 366 -12.10 19.36 26.31
CA GLU A 366 -13.31 20.18 26.17
C GLU A 366 -14.35 19.52 25.25
N GLU A 367 -15.62 19.58 25.68
CA GLU A 367 -16.78 19.23 24.86
C GLU A 367 -17.41 20.50 24.27
N ARG A 368 -17.76 20.46 22.98
CA ARG A 368 -18.47 21.54 22.29
C ARG A 368 -19.64 20.99 21.48
N THR A 369 -20.76 21.71 21.48
CA THR A 369 -21.91 21.39 20.63
C THR A 369 -21.74 22.06 19.27
N LEU A 370 -21.92 21.30 18.19
CA LEU A 370 -21.98 21.82 16.81
C LEU A 370 -23.42 22.03 16.35
N ILE A 371 -24.29 21.04 16.58
CA ILE A 371 -25.71 21.09 16.20
C ILE A 371 -26.57 20.97 17.46
N LEU A 372 -27.50 21.89 17.63
CA LEU A 372 -28.43 21.92 18.77
C LEU A 372 -29.44 20.78 18.69
N GLU A 373 -29.78 20.24 19.85
CA GLU A 373 -30.91 19.33 20.03
C GLU A 373 -32.22 19.98 19.51
N PRO A 374 -33.08 19.21 18.82
CA PRO A 374 -34.31 19.74 18.26
C PRO A 374 -35.32 20.12 19.36
N ALA A 375 -35.84 21.35 19.32
CA ALA A 375 -36.87 21.79 20.27
C ALA A 375 -38.22 21.12 19.94
N GLU A 376 -38.91 20.53 20.94
CA GLU A 376 -40.18 19.77 20.74
C GLU A 376 -41.29 20.53 19.97
N ALA A 377 -41.26 21.87 19.96
CA ALA A 377 -42.25 22.70 19.28
C ALA A 377 -41.91 23.02 17.81
N GLU A 378 -40.67 22.80 17.37
CA GLU A 378 -40.19 23.15 16.03
C GLU A 378 -39.87 21.86 15.27
N ARG A 379 -40.34 21.73 14.00
CA ARG A 379 -40.01 20.59 13.12
C ARG A 379 -38.55 20.64 12.63
N THR A 380 -37.62 20.88 13.55
CA THR A 380 -36.17 20.97 13.32
C THR A 380 -35.62 19.58 12.98
N PRO A 381 -34.78 19.45 11.94
CA PRO A 381 -34.06 18.20 11.70
C PRO A 381 -33.09 17.91 12.85
N ALA A 382 -33.12 16.67 13.34
CA ALA A 382 -32.16 16.16 14.30
C ALA A 382 -30.88 15.72 13.58
N ALA A 383 -29.73 15.80 14.26
CA ALA A 383 -28.56 15.04 13.84
C ALA A 383 -28.86 13.54 13.96
N LEU A 384 -28.58 12.80 12.90
CA LEU A 384 -28.66 11.35 12.91
C LEU A 384 -27.28 10.74 13.23
N PRO A 385 -27.23 9.49 13.70
CA PRO A 385 -25.98 8.76 13.91
C PRO A 385 -25.12 8.68 12.63
N HIS A 386 -23.82 8.44 12.79
CA HIS A 386 -22.81 8.28 11.72
C HIS A 386 -22.41 9.57 10.95
N PRO A 387 -22.01 10.66 11.64
CA PRO A 387 -21.28 11.74 10.97
C PRO A 387 -19.95 11.22 10.41
N VAL A 388 -19.44 11.83 9.34
CA VAL A 388 -18.16 11.46 8.72
C VAL A 388 -17.29 12.70 8.52
N TRP A 389 -16.08 12.67 9.09
CA TRP A 389 -15.10 13.74 8.94
C TRP A 389 -14.50 13.74 7.54
N SER A 390 -14.32 14.95 6.98
CA SER A 390 -13.42 15.18 5.85
C SER A 390 -12.00 14.79 6.26
N PRO A 391 -11.24 14.06 5.43
CA PRO A 391 -9.82 13.80 5.67
C PRO A 391 -8.97 15.06 5.84
N ARG A 392 -9.41 16.20 5.29
CA ARG A 392 -8.75 17.51 5.47
C ARG A 392 -9.02 18.12 6.86
N GLY A 393 -9.94 17.55 7.63
CA GLY A 393 -10.30 18.00 8.98
C GLY A 393 -11.11 19.29 9.02
N ASP A 394 -11.56 19.79 7.87
CA ASP A 394 -12.22 21.09 7.70
C ASP A 394 -13.76 21.01 7.70
N TRP A 395 -14.32 19.84 7.36
CA TRP A 395 -15.75 19.60 7.31
C TRP A 395 -16.15 18.31 8.00
N ILE A 396 -17.37 18.31 8.55
CA ILE A 396 -18.08 17.10 8.98
C ILE A 396 -19.34 16.99 8.12
N ALA A 397 -19.47 15.86 7.41
CA ALA A 397 -20.71 15.47 6.74
C ALA A 397 -21.61 14.78 7.75
N CYS A 398 -22.79 15.34 8.01
CA CYS A 398 -23.75 14.79 8.94
C CYS A 398 -25.08 14.48 8.26
N PRO A 399 -25.68 13.30 8.50
CA PRO A 399 -27.06 13.04 8.11
C PRO A 399 -27.98 13.81 9.07
N LEU A 400 -28.93 14.57 8.50
CA LEU A 400 -29.93 15.32 9.25
C LEU A 400 -31.32 14.76 8.94
N GLY A 401 -32.12 14.46 9.94
CA GLY A 401 -33.37 13.72 9.75
C GLY A 401 -34.57 14.30 10.47
N ASN A 402 -35.76 14.06 9.90
CA ASN A 402 -37.02 14.02 10.65
C ASN A 402 -37.74 12.69 10.38
N THR A 403 -38.98 12.53 10.86
CA THR A 403 -39.71 11.25 10.79
C THR A 403 -39.82 10.65 9.37
N ASN A 404 -39.71 11.47 8.30
CA ASN A 404 -39.98 11.02 6.93
C ASN A 404 -38.93 11.48 5.89
N THR A 405 -37.90 12.25 6.26
CA THR A 405 -36.95 12.81 5.28
C THR A 405 -35.60 13.06 5.92
N SER A 406 -34.54 12.70 5.18
CA SER A 406 -33.14 12.96 5.52
C SER A 406 -32.50 13.94 4.54
N TRP A 407 -31.58 14.75 5.03
CA TRP A 407 -30.79 15.77 4.33
C TRP A 407 -29.31 15.57 4.63
N VAL A 408 -28.45 16.16 3.80
CA VAL A 408 -27.02 16.30 4.13
C VAL A 408 -26.81 17.62 4.86
N GLY A 409 -25.95 17.63 5.85
CA GLY A 409 -25.35 18.84 6.39
C GLY A 409 -23.83 18.78 6.28
N LEU A 410 -23.21 19.89 5.90
CA LEU A 410 -21.76 20.08 5.98
C LEU A 410 -21.47 21.22 6.98
N ILE A 411 -20.78 20.89 8.06
CA ILE A 411 -20.50 21.82 9.16
C ILE A 411 -19.02 21.86 9.48
N SER A 412 -18.50 23.07 9.73
CA SER A 412 -17.12 23.25 10.19
C SER A 412 -16.99 22.76 11.64
N PRO A 413 -15.93 22.01 11.97
CA PRO A 413 -15.69 21.52 13.33
C PRO A 413 -15.27 22.63 14.30
N ASP A 414 -14.77 23.76 13.78
CA ASP A 414 -14.23 24.88 14.58
C ASP A 414 -15.27 25.98 14.84
N LEU A 415 -16.55 25.62 14.68
CA LEU A 415 -17.68 26.49 14.94
C LEU A 415 -17.69 27.01 16.39
N SER A 416 -17.64 28.33 16.55
CA SER A 416 -17.66 28.98 17.87
C SER A 416 -19.04 29.02 18.55
N VAL A 417 -20.13 28.86 17.78
CA VAL A 417 -21.52 28.96 18.27
C VAL A 417 -22.37 27.87 17.61
N PRO A 418 -23.06 26.99 18.37
CA PRO A 418 -23.84 25.89 17.81
C PRO A 418 -24.96 26.38 16.90
N LEU A 419 -25.27 25.59 15.86
CA LEU A 419 -26.31 25.90 14.87
C LEU A 419 -27.53 24.98 15.03
N SER A 420 -28.70 25.46 14.60
CA SER A 420 -29.88 24.59 14.41
C SER A 420 -29.73 23.79 13.11
N GLY A 421 -30.20 22.53 13.10
CA GLY A 421 -30.18 21.67 11.92
C GLY A 421 -30.80 22.31 10.66
N PHE A 422 -31.74 23.26 10.80
CA PHE A 422 -32.31 24.01 9.67
C PHE A 422 -31.30 24.86 8.89
N TYR A 423 -30.26 25.38 9.54
CA TYR A 423 -29.26 26.20 8.88
C TYR A 423 -28.22 25.36 8.14
N VAL A 424 -27.99 24.14 8.63
CA VAL A 424 -26.98 23.22 8.12
C VAL A 424 -27.53 22.36 6.98
N GLN A 425 -28.84 22.07 6.97
CA GLN A 425 -29.44 21.20 5.94
C GLN A 425 -29.21 21.72 4.51
N GLU A 426 -28.88 20.79 3.63
CA GLU A 426 -28.81 20.90 2.18
C GLU A 426 -29.77 19.90 1.55
N THR A 427 -30.44 20.34 0.49
CA THR A 427 -31.24 19.46 -0.36
C THR A 427 -30.40 19.08 -1.58
N PHE A 428 -30.27 17.79 -1.86
CA PHE A 428 -29.57 17.24 -3.01
C PHE A 428 -30.55 16.37 -3.80
N GLY A 429 -30.84 16.78 -5.04
CA GLY A 429 -31.91 16.21 -5.85
C GLY A 429 -33.32 16.50 -5.32
N ASP A 430 -34.34 16.35 -6.16
CA ASP A 430 -35.76 16.55 -5.78
C ASP A 430 -36.34 15.36 -4.97
N ARG A 431 -35.49 14.56 -4.30
CA ARG A 431 -35.87 13.24 -3.73
C ARG A 431 -35.80 13.22 -2.20
N GLN A 432 -36.71 12.44 -1.61
CA GLN A 432 -36.68 12.11 -0.18
C GLN A 432 -35.93 10.79 -0.01
N SER A 433 -34.90 10.77 0.81
CA SER A 433 -34.21 9.56 1.24
C SER A 433 -34.28 9.46 2.77
N SER A 434 -34.17 8.26 3.29
CA SER A 434 -34.33 7.92 4.71
C SER A 434 -33.04 7.42 5.35
N ASP A 435 -32.04 7.03 4.55
CA ASP A 435 -30.81 6.42 5.02
C ASP A 435 -29.62 6.83 4.13
N LEU A 436 -28.91 7.88 4.54
CA LEU A 436 -27.81 8.46 3.75
C LEU A 436 -26.48 7.88 4.20
N GLN A 437 -25.74 7.34 3.24
CA GLN A 437 -24.37 6.90 3.43
C GLN A 437 -23.43 7.91 2.78
N PHE A 438 -22.36 8.29 3.50
CA PHE A 438 -21.37 9.26 3.04
C PHE A 438 -20.02 8.57 2.83
N ALA A 439 -19.34 8.94 1.75
CA ALA A 439 -17.98 8.50 1.50
C ALA A 439 -17.15 9.68 0.97
N TRP A 440 -16.25 10.19 1.81
CA TRP A 440 -15.27 11.20 1.40
C TRP A 440 -14.18 10.57 0.53
N SER A 441 -13.76 11.27 -0.52
CA SER A 441 -12.50 10.98 -1.19
C SER A 441 -11.35 11.13 -0.17
N PRO A 442 -10.28 10.32 -0.22
CA PRO A 442 -9.14 10.42 0.70
C PRO A 442 -8.48 11.80 0.75
N THR A 443 -8.56 12.57 -0.33
CA THR A 443 -8.08 13.96 -0.41
C THR A 443 -9.03 14.99 0.22
N GLY A 444 -10.25 14.60 0.60
CA GLY A 444 -11.31 15.44 1.16
C GLY A 444 -11.90 16.51 0.22
N PHE A 445 -11.60 16.46 -1.08
CA PHE A 445 -12.16 17.39 -2.06
C PHE A 445 -13.50 16.95 -2.64
N HIS A 446 -13.83 15.66 -2.55
CA HIS A 446 -15.08 15.13 -3.07
C HIS A 446 -15.83 14.33 -2.01
N LEU A 447 -17.16 14.43 -2.06
CA LEU A 447 -18.06 13.69 -1.19
C LEU A 447 -19.07 12.94 -2.05
N ALA A 448 -19.09 11.62 -1.91
CA ALA A 448 -20.12 10.77 -2.48
C ALA A 448 -21.23 10.50 -1.44
N THR A 449 -22.46 10.39 -1.93
CA THR A 449 -23.58 9.93 -1.11
C THR A 449 -24.48 8.98 -1.88
N LEU A 450 -24.90 7.90 -1.21
CA LEU A 450 -25.93 6.99 -1.69
C LEU A 450 -27.27 7.37 -1.08
N ALA A 451 -28.28 7.50 -1.93
CA ALA A 451 -29.62 7.89 -1.54
C ALA A 451 -30.65 6.80 -1.91
N PRO A 452 -30.78 5.75 -1.09
CA PRO A 452 -31.85 4.77 -1.22
C PRO A 452 -33.21 5.38 -0.82
N ASP A 453 -34.29 4.94 -1.45
CA ASP A 453 -35.66 5.28 -1.04
C ASP A 453 -36.28 4.07 -0.33
N THR A 454 -36.16 4.02 1.00
CA THR A 454 -36.69 2.88 1.77
C THR A 454 -38.21 2.92 1.93
N ASN A 455 -38.87 4.04 1.59
CA ASN A 455 -40.33 4.16 1.64
C ASN A 455 -41.01 3.59 0.38
N SER A 456 -40.26 3.38 -0.70
CA SER A 456 -40.74 2.80 -1.94
C SER A 456 -39.68 1.87 -2.55
N PRO A 457 -39.72 0.56 -2.25
CA PRO A 457 -38.76 -0.43 -2.79
C PRO A 457 -38.84 -0.64 -4.33
N SER A 458 -39.63 0.17 -5.02
CA SER A 458 -39.71 0.26 -6.49
C SER A 458 -38.96 1.47 -7.07
N GLN A 459 -38.43 2.36 -6.22
CA GLN A 459 -37.64 3.52 -6.63
C GLN A 459 -36.15 3.15 -6.73
N PRO A 460 -35.44 3.65 -7.75
CA PRO A 460 -34.02 3.37 -7.93
C PRO A 460 -33.18 4.06 -6.85
N THR A 461 -32.12 3.40 -6.40
CA THR A 461 -31.06 4.00 -5.57
C THR A 461 -30.18 4.86 -6.46
N VAL A 462 -29.84 6.07 -5.99
CA VAL A 462 -29.06 7.03 -6.77
C VAL A 462 -27.77 7.36 -6.03
N LEU A 463 -26.65 7.30 -6.76
CA LEU A 463 -25.36 7.80 -6.31
C LEU A 463 -25.21 9.25 -6.75
N TYR A 464 -24.93 10.12 -5.78
CA TYR A 464 -24.53 11.50 -6.04
C TYR A 464 -23.07 11.70 -5.68
N LEU A 465 -22.41 12.57 -6.44
CA LEU A 465 -21.06 13.03 -6.17
C LEU A 465 -21.06 14.57 -6.11
N ALA A 466 -20.34 15.14 -5.15
CA ALA A 466 -20.18 16.57 -5.02
C ALA A 466 -18.71 16.97 -4.84
N GLU A 467 -18.35 18.12 -5.40
CA GLU A 467 -17.17 18.86 -4.97
C GLU A 467 -17.47 19.49 -3.61
N ALA A 468 -16.61 19.21 -2.63
CA ALA A 468 -16.70 19.82 -1.32
C ALA A 468 -16.11 21.24 -1.36
N PRO A 469 -16.73 22.19 -0.63
CA PRO A 469 -16.18 23.53 -0.53
C PRO A 469 -14.80 23.50 0.15
N VAL A 470 -13.92 24.41 -0.27
CA VAL A 470 -12.74 24.75 0.52
C VAL A 470 -13.22 25.59 1.70
N ASP A 471 -12.68 25.32 2.89
CA ASP A 471 -13.02 26.10 4.08
C ASP A 471 -12.86 27.61 3.84
N GLY A 472 -13.81 28.38 4.33
CA GLY A 472 -13.91 29.81 4.13
C GLY A 472 -14.71 30.45 5.27
N ASP A 473 -14.96 31.76 5.23
CA ASP A 473 -15.59 32.49 6.35
C ASP A 473 -16.98 31.97 6.81
N SER A 474 -17.58 30.99 6.14
CA SER A 474 -18.89 30.41 6.47
C SER A 474 -18.75 29.08 7.23
N PRO A 475 -19.36 28.94 8.42
CA PRO A 475 -19.31 27.69 9.20
C PRO A 475 -20.17 26.55 8.63
N VAL A 476 -20.91 26.81 7.56
CA VAL A 476 -21.77 25.83 6.86
C VAL A 476 -21.28 25.71 5.42
N GLY A 477 -20.94 24.49 5.02
CA GLY A 477 -20.56 24.14 3.66
C GLY A 477 -21.78 24.16 2.73
N ARG A 478 -21.55 24.34 1.43
CA ARG A 478 -22.56 24.16 0.37
C ARG A 478 -21.93 23.38 -0.77
N ALA A 479 -22.23 22.08 -0.85
CA ALA A 479 -21.62 21.19 -1.83
C ALA A 479 -22.37 21.20 -3.18
N ALA A 480 -21.63 21.04 -4.27
CA ALA A 480 -22.16 21.05 -5.64
C ALA A 480 -22.53 19.63 -6.10
N TRP A 481 -23.69 19.13 -5.68
CA TRP A 481 -24.15 17.76 -5.97
C TRP A 481 -24.50 17.51 -7.44
N ARG A 482 -24.09 16.34 -7.95
CA ARG A 482 -24.45 15.81 -9.27
C ARG A 482 -24.87 14.35 -9.18
N GLU A 483 -25.94 13.98 -9.90
CA GLU A 483 -26.35 12.57 -10.05
C GLU A 483 -25.36 11.87 -10.99
N MET A 484 -24.76 10.77 -10.51
CA MET A 484 -23.73 10.02 -11.23
C MET A 484 -24.23 8.70 -11.78
N LEU A 485 -24.93 7.94 -10.96
CA LEU A 485 -25.37 6.59 -11.30
C LEU A 485 -26.76 6.32 -10.71
N ARG A 486 -27.61 5.69 -11.51
CA ARG A 486 -28.96 5.28 -11.12
C ARG A 486 -29.04 3.76 -11.16
N LEU A 487 -29.15 3.17 -9.99
CA LEU A 487 -29.16 1.72 -9.78
C LEU A 487 -30.61 1.23 -9.67
N ASP A 488 -30.88 0.05 -10.21
CA ASP A 488 -32.23 -0.53 -10.21
C ASP A 488 -32.75 -0.75 -8.78
N ALA A 489 -34.07 -0.59 -8.61
CA ALA A 489 -34.78 -0.59 -7.32
C ALA A 489 -34.70 -1.91 -6.52
N GLN A 490 -34.07 -2.95 -7.06
CA GLN A 490 -33.96 -4.27 -6.43
C GLN A 490 -32.55 -4.58 -5.91
N VAL A 491 -31.60 -3.65 -6.01
CA VAL A 491 -30.24 -3.83 -5.48
C VAL A 491 -30.28 -3.71 -3.95
N GLN A 492 -30.13 -4.84 -3.25
CA GLN A 492 -30.23 -4.90 -1.78
C GLN A 492 -28.97 -4.42 -1.07
N GLU A 493 -27.80 -4.51 -1.70
CA GLU A 493 -26.53 -4.10 -1.12
C GLU A 493 -25.66 -3.37 -2.14
N ILE A 494 -25.08 -2.26 -1.69
CA ILE A 494 -24.15 -1.42 -2.46
C ILE A 494 -22.95 -1.16 -1.56
N LYS A 495 -21.73 -1.34 -2.10
CA LYS A 495 -20.49 -0.92 -1.45
C LYS A 495 -19.80 0.14 -2.29
N LEU A 496 -19.03 1.00 -1.61
CA LEU A 496 -18.25 2.07 -2.22
C LEU A 496 -16.83 2.02 -1.71
N THR A 497 -15.86 2.30 -2.58
CA THR A 497 -14.47 2.54 -2.17
C THR A 497 -13.81 3.55 -3.10
N TRP A 498 -13.05 4.47 -2.51
CA TRP A 498 -12.32 5.49 -3.26
C TRP A 498 -10.90 5.01 -3.57
N SER A 499 -10.43 5.33 -4.77
CA SER A 499 -8.99 5.35 -5.07
C SER A 499 -8.25 6.21 -4.06
N PRO A 500 -7.00 5.86 -3.69
CA PRO A 500 -6.22 6.63 -2.74
C PRO A 500 -5.95 8.07 -3.20
N GLN A 501 -5.92 8.33 -4.52
CA GLN A 501 -5.79 9.67 -5.09
C GLN A 501 -7.11 10.48 -5.03
N GLY A 502 -8.24 9.83 -4.75
CA GLY A 502 -9.54 10.49 -4.66
C GLY A 502 -10.12 10.96 -6.00
N ASP A 503 -9.60 10.47 -7.14
CA ASP A 503 -10.06 10.81 -8.49
C ASP A 503 -11.08 9.80 -9.04
N ARG A 504 -11.12 8.58 -8.48
CA ARG A 504 -12.03 7.50 -8.85
C ARG A 504 -12.74 6.89 -7.64
N LEU A 505 -14.02 6.59 -7.82
CA LEU A 505 -14.89 5.89 -6.88
C LEU A 505 -15.38 4.60 -7.54
N VAL A 506 -15.10 3.46 -6.90
CA VAL A 506 -15.62 2.16 -7.33
C VAL A 506 -16.88 1.83 -6.55
N VAL A 507 -17.87 1.33 -7.27
CA VAL A 507 -19.21 1.02 -6.76
C VAL A 507 -19.56 -0.42 -7.11
N GLY A 508 -19.75 -1.24 -6.10
CA GLY A 508 -20.30 -2.59 -6.24
C GLY A 508 -21.81 -2.55 -6.04
N ALA A 509 -22.59 -2.98 -7.02
CA ALA A 509 -24.05 -2.96 -6.96
C ALA A 509 -24.64 -4.16 -7.70
N GLY A 510 -25.41 -5.00 -7.00
CA GLY A 510 -25.97 -6.23 -7.57
C GLY A 510 -24.86 -7.14 -8.07
N ASN A 511 -24.84 -7.45 -9.37
CA ASN A 511 -23.79 -8.25 -10.01
C ASN A 511 -22.69 -7.40 -10.66
N GLU A 512 -22.73 -6.08 -10.51
CA GLU A 512 -21.94 -5.16 -11.34
C GLU A 512 -20.93 -4.38 -10.51
N VAL A 513 -19.76 -4.16 -11.11
CA VAL A 513 -18.76 -3.21 -10.65
C VAL A 513 -18.81 -2.01 -11.58
N TRP A 514 -18.98 -0.83 -11.00
CA TRP A 514 -18.95 0.46 -11.70
C TRP A 514 -17.77 1.29 -11.21
N GLU A 515 -17.19 2.07 -12.10
CA GLU A 515 -16.19 3.09 -11.79
C GLU A 515 -16.79 4.47 -12.11
N VAL A 516 -16.66 5.40 -11.16
CA VAL A 516 -17.14 6.78 -11.27
C VAL A 516 -15.97 7.72 -11.05
N THR A 517 -15.73 8.63 -11.98
CA THR A 517 -14.59 9.56 -11.92
C THR A 517 -15.02 10.96 -11.48
N THR A 518 -14.08 11.73 -10.94
CA THR A 518 -14.27 13.16 -10.64
C THR A 518 -14.40 14.03 -11.89
N LEU A 519 -14.16 13.47 -13.07
CA LEU A 519 -14.53 14.06 -14.37
C LEU A 519 -16.01 13.86 -14.74
N TRP A 520 -16.81 13.33 -13.81
CA TRP A 520 -18.26 13.15 -13.93
C TRP A 520 -18.64 12.08 -14.95
N GLU A 521 -17.84 11.03 -15.05
CA GLU A 521 -18.11 9.87 -15.91
C GLU A 521 -18.40 8.63 -15.04
N ALA A 522 -19.33 7.80 -15.48
CA ALA A 522 -19.66 6.52 -14.83
C ALA A 522 -19.59 5.40 -15.87
N THR A 523 -18.76 4.40 -15.61
CA THR A 523 -18.48 3.29 -16.53
C THR A 523 -18.64 1.95 -15.83
N GLN A 524 -19.38 1.03 -16.44
CA GLN A 524 -19.50 -0.34 -15.96
C GLN A 524 -18.24 -1.11 -16.31
N ARG A 525 -17.55 -1.62 -15.29
CA ARG A 525 -16.24 -2.27 -15.42
C ARG A 525 -16.34 -3.78 -15.52
N TYR A 526 -17.29 -4.39 -14.79
CA TYR A 526 -17.43 -5.84 -14.77
C TYR A 526 -18.85 -6.28 -14.37
N THR A 527 -19.25 -7.47 -14.82
CA THR A 527 -20.50 -8.12 -14.39
C THR A 527 -20.24 -9.58 -14.03
N PHE A 528 -20.49 -9.93 -12.78
CA PHE A 528 -20.38 -11.29 -12.29
C PHE A 528 -21.53 -12.16 -12.79
N SER A 529 -21.18 -13.36 -13.27
CA SER A 529 -22.13 -14.36 -13.77
C SER A 529 -22.55 -15.34 -12.67
N VAL A 530 -22.74 -14.86 -11.44
CA VAL A 530 -23.18 -15.64 -10.27
C VAL A 530 -24.58 -15.21 -9.82
N PRO A 531 -25.41 -16.11 -9.28
CA PRO A 531 -26.80 -15.80 -8.98
C PRO A 531 -26.95 -15.11 -7.62
N ALA A 532 -27.45 -13.86 -7.63
CA ALA A 532 -27.77 -13.08 -6.44
C ALA A 532 -26.63 -13.01 -5.39
N PRO A 533 -25.42 -12.55 -5.76
CA PRO A 533 -24.33 -12.39 -4.83
C PRO A 533 -24.62 -11.29 -3.81
N ARG A 534 -24.03 -11.46 -2.63
CA ARG A 534 -23.95 -10.51 -1.55
C ARG A 534 -22.54 -9.91 -1.52
N TRP A 535 -22.41 -8.61 -1.30
CA TRP A 535 -21.09 -7.97 -1.28
C TRP A 535 -20.50 -8.09 0.12
N THR A 536 -19.34 -8.72 0.26
CA THR A 536 -18.67 -8.87 1.56
C THR A 536 -17.54 -7.86 1.72
N ALA A 537 -16.75 -7.62 0.66
CA ALA A 537 -15.67 -6.65 0.64
C ALA A 537 -15.66 -5.81 -0.65
N LEU A 538 -15.23 -4.55 -0.52
CA LEU A 538 -14.87 -3.70 -1.65
C LEU A 538 -13.85 -2.68 -1.16
N GLU A 539 -12.56 -2.89 -1.47
CA GLU A 539 -11.48 -2.06 -0.92
C GLU A 539 -10.41 -1.72 -1.94
N TYR A 540 -10.18 -0.43 -2.16
CA TYR A 540 -9.08 0.04 -2.99
C TYR A 540 -7.73 -0.16 -2.30
N ALA A 541 -6.75 -0.66 -3.06
CA ALA A 541 -5.39 -0.79 -2.58
C ALA A 541 -4.81 0.61 -2.29
N PRO A 542 -4.15 0.84 -1.14
CA PRO A 542 -3.59 2.14 -0.77
C PRO A 542 -2.50 2.67 -1.72
N ASP A 543 -1.90 1.79 -2.53
CA ASP A 543 -0.93 2.18 -3.56
C ASP A 543 -1.58 2.63 -4.88
N GLY A 544 -2.89 2.41 -5.04
CA GLY A 544 -3.65 2.71 -6.26
C GLY A 544 -3.52 1.67 -7.36
N SER A 545 -2.87 0.53 -7.10
CA SER A 545 -2.64 -0.53 -8.10
C SER A 545 -3.90 -1.28 -8.53
N GLY A 546 -4.99 -1.17 -7.77
CA GLY A 546 -6.25 -1.86 -8.02
C GLY A 546 -7.12 -1.94 -6.77
N PHE A 547 -8.08 -2.85 -6.75
CA PHE A 547 -8.99 -3.03 -5.63
C PHE A 547 -9.39 -4.49 -5.41
N LEU A 548 -9.79 -4.82 -4.18
CA LEU A 548 -10.32 -6.12 -3.78
C LEU A 548 -11.84 -6.12 -3.88
N VAL A 549 -12.41 -7.22 -4.35
CA VAL A 549 -13.85 -7.45 -4.43
C VAL A 549 -14.19 -8.79 -3.77
N GLY A 550 -14.94 -8.74 -2.68
CA GLY A 550 -15.46 -9.92 -1.97
C GLY A 550 -16.94 -10.14 -2.31
N LEU A 551 -17.29 -11.35 -2.73
CA LEU A 551 -18.66 -11.75 -3.05
C LEU A 551 -19.00 -13.09 -2.42
N GLU A 552 -20.13 -13.14 -1.73
CA GLU A 552 -20.69 -14.35 -1.13
C GLU A 552 -21.98 -14.74 -1.85
N TRP A 553 -22.19 -16.03 -2.04
CA TRP A 553 -23.48 -16.61 -2.39
C TRP A 553 -23.66 -17.94 -1.65
N ILE A 554 -24.82 -18.57 -1.83
CA ILE A 554 -25.32 -19.75 -1.09
C ILE A 554 -24.27 -20.85 -0.81
N TYR A 555 -23.31 -21.01 -1.71
CA TYR A 555 -22.34 -22.09 -1.69
C TYR A 555 -20.93 -21.65 -1.30
N ASP A 556 -20.55 -20.39 -1.53
CA ASP A 556 -19.17 -19.99 -1.34
C ASP A 556 -19.01 -18.47 -1.28
N GLU A 557 -17.88 -18.04 -0.75
CA GLU A 557 -17.42 -16.67 -0.83
C GLU A 557 -16.08 -16.61 -1.57
N HIS A 558 -15.95 -15.59 -2.42
CA HIS A 558 -14.79 -15.40 -3.29
C HIS A 558 -14.23 -14.00 -3.13
N LEU A 559 -12.90 -13.91 -3.03
CA LEU A 559 -12.15 -12.65 -3.05
C LEU A 559 -11.39 -12.53 -4.36
N TYR A 560 -11.65 -11.45 -5.10
CA TYR A 560 -11.03 -11.12 -6.37
C TYR A 560 -10.12 -9.90 -6.25
N TRP A 561 -9.05 -9.90 -7.04
CA TRP A 561 -8.22 -8.74 -7.32
C TRP A 561 -8.61 -8.12 -8.66
N PHE A 562 -8.80 -6.81 -8.66
CA PHE A 562 -9.17 -6.00 -9.83
C PHE A 562 -8.04 -4.99 -10.09
N PRO A 563 -7.12 -5.24 -11.04
CA PRO A 563 -6.02 -4.33 -11.38
C PRO A 563 -6.52 -2.98 -11.94
N ALA A 564 -5.90 -1.86 -11.58
CA ALA A 564 -6.35 -0.51 -12.01
C ALA A 564 -6.15 -0.23 -13.51
N ASP A 565 -5.38 -1.05 -14.22
CA ASP A 565 -5.05 -0.94 -15.64
C ASP A 565 -6.05 -1.65 -16.58
N ASP A 566 -7.24 -1.98 -16.07
CA ASP A 566 -8.30 -2.72 -16.77
C ASP A 566 -7.96 -4.16 -17.17
N ALA A 567 -6.89 -4.75 -16.63
CA ALA A 567 -6.62 -6.17 -16.78
C ALA A 567 -7.75 -7.04 -16.17
N GLU A 568 -7.85 -8.29 -16.63
CA GLU A 568 -8.88 -9.22 -16.16
C GLU A 568 -8.75 -9.46 -14.65
N PRO A 569 -9.88 -9.51 -13.91
CA PRO A 569 -9.84 -9.75 -12.49
C PRO A 569 -9.35 -11.18 -12.20
N THR A 570 -8.51 -11.30 -11.18
CA THR A 570 -7.93 -12.57 -10.74
C THR A 570 -8.61 -13.04 -9.46
N LEU A 571 -8.98 -14.30 -9.37
CA LEU A 571 -9.50 -14.87 -8.14
C LEU A 571 -8.34 -15.19 -7.19
N LEU A 572 -8.35 -14.60 -5.99
CA LEU A 572 -7.30 -14.82 -4.99
C LEU A 572 -7.66 -15.96 -4.04
N LEU A 573 -8.85 -15.90 -3.45
CA LEU A 573 -9.29 -16.78 -2.36
C LEU A 573 -10.72 -17.25 -2.60
N ALA A 574 -11.01 -18.48 -2.17
CA ALA A 574 -12.37 -19.03 -2.11
C ALA A 574 -12.57 -19.75 -0.76
N GLY A 575 -13.74 -19.61 -0.16
CA GLY A 575 -14.12 -20.16 1.14
C GLY A 575 -14.76 -19.11 2.05
N SER A 576 -15.09 -19.50 3.28
CA SER A 576 -15.66 -18.59 4.29
C SER A 576 -14.66 -17.51 4.69
N LEU A 577 -14.79 -16.33 4.07
CA LEU A 577 -14.09 -15.10 4.43
C LEU A 577 -15.08 -14.24 5.23
N GLU A 578 -14.62 -13.33 6.07
CA GLU A 578 -15.56 -12.46 6.79
C GLU A 578 -15.12 -11.00 6.73
N THR A 579 -13.87 -10.75 7.11
CA THR A 579 -13.26 -9.41 7.06
C THR A 579 -12.06 -9.43 6.14
N VAL A 580 -11.89 -8.37 5.35
CA VAL A 580 -10.69 -8.09 4.55
C VAL A 580 -10.33 -6.63 4.78
N ARG A 581 -9.07 -6.33 5.09
CA ARG A 581 -8.57 -4.96 5.28
C ARG A 581 -7.15 -4.80 4.74
N TRP A 582 -6.95 -3.86 3.82
CA TRP A 582 -5.60 -3.42 3.44
C TRP A 582 -4.82 -2.87 4.63
N ALA A 583 -3.54 -3.24 4.73
CA ALA A 583 -2.61 -2.45 5.52
C ALA A 583 -2.55 -1.06 4.87
N PRO A 584 -2.76 0.03 5.64
CA PRO A 584 -2.49 1.37 5.15
C PRO A 584 -1.11 1.37 4.53
N ARG A 585 -0.94 2.12 3.44
CA ARG A 585 0.40 2.30 2.88
C ARG A 585 1.26 2.76 4.05
N SER A 586 2.34 2.03 4.32
CA SER A 586 3.46 2.60 5.03
C SER A 586 4.02 3.69 4.11
N GLY A 587 3.32 4.82 4.03
CA GLY A 587 4.07 6.05 4.05
C GLY A 587 4.97 5.88 5.26
N ASP A 588 6.27 6.06 5.10
CA ASP A 588 7.11 6.37 6.24
C ASP A 588 6.44 7.56 6.94
N SER A 589 5.52 7.25 7.86
CA SER A 589 4.79 8.16 8.72
C SER A 589 5.68 8.52 9.91
N ARG A 590 7.00 8.45 9.70
CA ARG A 590 7.89 9.47 10.22
C ARG A 590 7.75 10.67 9.30
N PRO A 591 6.90 11.65 9.65
CA PRO A 591 6.95 12.96 9.01
C PRO A 591 8.41 13.38 8.89
N THR A 592 8.79 13.70 7.67
CA THR A 592 10.17 14.03 7.34
C THR A 592 10.37 15.48 7.76
N ALA A 593 11.41 15.77 8.54
CA ALA A 593 11.73 17.16 8.85
C ALA A 593 12.16 17.84 7.55
N MET A 594 11.67 19.04 7.28
CA MET A 594 11.81 19.70 5.98
C MET A 594 12.23 21.16 6.17
N VAL A 595 12.75 21.74 5.09
CA VAL A 595 12.92 23.19 5.01
C VAL A 595 12.23 23.75 3.78
N PHE A 596 11.51 24.85 3.99
CA PHE A 596 10.96 25.68 2.92
C PHE A 596 11.53 27.09 2.98
N ILE A 597 11.44 27.81 1.86
CA ILE A 597 11.80 29.22 1.74
C ILE A 597 10.60 30.04 1.25
N GLU A 598 10.28 31.08 2.01
CA GLU A 598 9.36 32.15 1.64
C GLU A 598 10.18 33.34 1.14
N TYR A 599 9.95 33.76 -0.11
CA TYR A 599 10.59 34.94 -0.67
C TYR A 599 9.79 36.20 -0.31
N THR A 600 10.38 37.08 0.50
CA THR A 600 9.78 38.37 0.90
C THR A 600 10.51 39.55 0.28
N ASP A 601 9.92 40.75 0.36
CA ASP A 601 10.52 41.99 -0.16
C ASP A 601 11.80 42.42 0.60
N ASP A 602 11.98 41.95 1.84
CA ASP A 602 13.11 42.33 2.71
C ASP A 602 14.23 41.28 2.70
N ALA A 603 13.92 40.07 3.15
CA ALA A 603 14.84 38.94 3.21
C ALA A 603 14.07 37.61 3.14
N PRO A 604 14.60 36.58 2.45
CA PRO A 604 13.96 35.28 2.44
C PRO A 604 13.81 34.70 3.86
N LEU A 605 12.68 34.05 4.15
CA LEU A 605 12.43 33.39 5.43
C LEU A 605 12.54 31.88 5.23
N PHE A 606 13.27 31.20 6.10
CA PHE A 606 13.34 29.75 6.14
C PHE A 606 12.34 29.19 7.15
N HIS A 607 11.53 28.24 6.72
CA HIS A 607 10.59 27.48 7.54
C HIS A 607 11.21 26.13 7.85
N PHE A 608 11.71 25.94 9.08
CA PHE A 608 12.20 24.64 9.54
C PHE A 608 11.03 23.87 10.13
N VAL A 609 10.48 22.94 9.36
CA VAL A 609 9.33 22.12 9.74
C VAL A 609 9.84 20.81 10.33
N ASP A 610 9.56 20.59 11.61
CA ASP A 610 9.93 19.37 12.32
C ASP A 610 8.98 18.21 12.01
N ARG A 611 9.41 17.00 12.40
CA ARG A 611 8.60 15.78 12.21
C ARG A 611 7.21 15.94 12.85
N ASP A 612 7.11 16.56 14.01
CA ASP A 612 5.82 16.78 14.67
C ASP A 612 4.94 17.88 14.03
N GLY A 613 5.40 18.49 12.93
CA GLY A 613 4.72 19.59 12.24
C GLY A 613 5.03 20.97 12.81
N THR A 614 5.89 21.07 13.83
CA THR A 614 6.30 22.37 14.39
C THR A 614 7.10 23.16 13.34
N ASP A 615 6.69 24.39 13.06
CA ASP A 615 7.39 25.29 12.13
C ASP A 615 8.18 26.37 12.88
N THR A 616 9.51 26.40 12.69
CA THR A 616 10.39 27.47 13.17
C THR A 616 10.81 28.35 12.00
N VAL A 617 10.32 29.59 12.00
CA VAL A 617 10.61 30.57 10.94
C VAL A 617 11.83 31.42 11.28
N VAL A 618 12.82 31.48 10.39
CA VAL A 618 14.07 32.20 10.59
C VAL A 618 14.46 32.99 9.35
N ALA A 619 14.68 34.29 9.48
CA ALA A 619 15.13 35.13 8.37
C ALA A 619 16.56 34.79 7.93
N ALA A 620 16.76 34.73 6.62
CA ALA A 620 18.06 34.55 6.02
C ALA A 620 18.93 35.80 6.21
N LYS A 621 20.24 35.60 6.37
CA LYS A 621 21.18 36.66 6.71
C LYS A 621 22.02 37.05 5.50
N GLY A 622 21.74 38.24 4.96
CA GLY A 622 22.59 38.88 3.95
C GLY A 622 22.64 38.13 2.62
N VAL A 623 21.52 37.51 2.24
CA VAL A 623 21.36 36.73 1.00
C VAL A 623 21.51 37.62 -0.22
N GLU A 624 22.29 37.18 -1.20
CA GLU A 624 22.35 37.80 -2.52
C GLU A 624 21.14 37.37 -3.40
N PRO A 625 20.65 38.21 -4.34
CA PRO A 625 19.44 37.92 -5.12
C PRO A 625 19.45 36.60 -5.90
N ASP A 626 20.64 36.09 -6.26
CA ASP A 626 20.83 34.88 -7.07
C ASP A 626 21.46 33.72 -6.27
N ALA A 627 21.41 33.77 -4.93
CA ALA A 627 22.04 32.76 -4.07
C ALA A 627 21.44 31.36 -4.26
N SER A 628 22.30 30.33 -4.22
CA SER A 628 21.86 28.94 -4.16
C SER A 628 21.73 28.47 -2.70
N PHE A 629 20.81 27.52 -2.46
CA PHE A 629 20.54 26.99 -1.13
C PHE A 629 20.82 25.49 -1.09
N GLN A 630 21.53 25.03 -0.06
CA GLN A 630 21.82 23.61 0.19
C GLN A 630 21.42 23.24 1.62
N VAL A 631 20.67 22.15 1.78
CA VAL A 631 20.21 21.67 3.09
C VAL A 631 21.10 20.51 3.56
N GLY A 632 21.49 20.53 4.83
CA GLY A 632 22.08 19.36 5.50
C GLY A 632 22.57 19.65 6.92
N ASN A 633 22.66 18.61 7.75
CA ASN A 633 23.01 18.71 9.19
C ASN A 633 22.20 19.80 9.92
N GLN A 634 20.88 19.75 9.73
CA GLN A 634 19.89 20.67 10.29
C GLN A 634 20.10 22.17 9.94
N ARG A 635 20.82 22.47 8.85
CA ARG A 635 21.15 23.82 8.41
C ARG A 635 20.80 24.01 6.94
N VAL A 636 20.57 25.27 6.57
CA VAL A 636 20.57 25.74 5.18
C VAL A 636 21.83 26.55 4.95
N TYR A 637 22.67 26.14 4.01
CA TYR A 637 23.86 26.85 3.57
C TYR A 637 23.55 27.64 2.30
N TYR A 638 24.07 28.86 2.22
CA TYR A 638 23.91 29.78 1.09
C TYR A 638 25.00 30.84 1.14
N ASP A 639 25.44 31.36 -0.01
CA ASP A 639 26.53 32.34 -0.11
C ASP A 639 27.76 31.93 0.75
N ARG A 640 27.99 32.65 1.85
CA ARG A 640 28.98 32.35 2.89
C ARG A 640 28.36 32.37 4.29
N CYS A 641 27.12 31.95 4.38
CA CYS A 641 26.33 31.87 5.59
C CYS A 641 25.73 30.46 5.72
N TYR A 642 25.31 30.13 6.94
CA TYR A 642 24.32 29.10 7.15
C TYR A 642 23.25 29.62 8.10
N THR A 643 22.03 29.13 7.96
CA THR A 643 20.96 29.36 8.93
C THR A 643 20.56 28.02 9.54
N ASP A 644 20.40 28.01 10.87
CA ASP A 644 19.68 26.96 11.59
C ASP A 644 18.51 27.59 12.36
N ARG A 645 17.79 26.77 13.13
CA ARG A 645 16.65 27.19 13.97
C ARG A 645 16.98 28.35 14.94
N ASN A 646 18.26 28.60 15.25
CA ASN A 646 18.70 29.67 16.15
C ASN A 646 19.06 30.98 15.44
N GLY A 647 19.11 31.00 14.10
CA GLY A 647 19.46 32.19 13.33
C GLY A 647 20.55 31.97 12.26
N GLY A 648 20.76 33.02 11.47
CA GLY A 648 21.82 33.07 10.46
C GLY A 648 23.22 33.34 11.04
N VAL A 649 24.19 32.53 10.64
CA VAL A 649 25.60 32.59 11.05
C VAL A 649 26.48 32.73 9.82
N SER A 650 27.48 33.61 9.88
CA SER A 650 28.46 33.76 8.80
C SER A 650 29.58 32.72 8.95
N LEU A 651 29.94 32.05 7.85
CA LEU A 651 31.02 31.08 7.83
C LEU A 651 32.36 31.78 8.11
N SER A 652 33.22 31.14 8.90
CA SER A 652 34.53 31.68 9.27
C SER A 652 35.55 31.41 8.16
N VAL A 653 35.39 32.08 7.02
CA VAL A 653 36.25 31.90 5.85
C VAL A 653 37.63 32.53 6.10
N LEU A 654 38.62 31.71 6.44
CA LEU A 654 40.02 32.16 6.68
C LEU A 654 40.75 32.49 5.36
N GLY A 655 41.70 33.43 5.44
CA GLY A 655 42.38 34.04 4.31
C GLY A 655 42.98 33.04 3.31
N GLY A 656 42.49 33.10 2.07
CA GLY A 656 42.80 32.19 0.96
C GLY A 656 41.55 31.72 0.22
N LEU A 657 40.41 31.65 0.92
CA LEU A 657 39.14 31.19 0.36
C LEU A 657 38.22 32.31 -0.16
N HIS A 658 38.68 33.58 -0.13
CA HIS A 658 37.85 34.73 -0.51
C HIS A 658 37.51 34.78 -2.01
N SER A 659 38.29 34.14 -2.88
CA SER A 659 38.02 34.02 -4.32
C SER A 659 37.27 32.73 -4.69
N CYS A 660 36.86 31.93 -3.72
CA CYS A 660 36.14 30.68 -3.98
C CYS A 660 34.65 30.92 -4.19
N ARG A 661 34.06 30.04 -5.00
CA ARG A 661 32.63 29.94 -5.24
C ARG A 661 31.90 29.44 -3.99
N GLU A 662 30.57 29.44 -4.05
CA GLU A 662 29.72 28.86 -3.01
C GLU A 662 30.13 27.40 -2.71
N PRO A 663 30.14 26.99 -1.43
CA PRO A 663 30.60 25.66 -1.07
C PRO A 663 29.57 24.58 -1.38
N LEU A 664 30.03 23.37 -1.71
CA LEU A 664 29.20 22.17 -1.69
C LEU A 664 29.20 21.52 -0.32
N LEU A 665 28.03 21.17 0.19
CA LEU A 665 27.85 20.45 1.44
C LEU A 665 28.06 18.94 1.25
N SER A 666 28.84 18.31 2.14
CA SER A 666 28.93 16.85 2.19
C SER A 666 27.61 16.21 2.64
N PRO A 667 27.32 14.94 2.31
CA PRO A 667 26.03 14.30 2.64
C PRO A 667 25.70 14.32 4.14
N ASN A 668 26.70 14.13 5.01
CA ASN A 668 26.53 14.21 6.47
C ASN A 668 26.54 15.65 7.03
N GLY A 669 26.68 16.66 6.17
CA GLY A 669 26.78 18.08 6.49
C GLY A 669 27.88 18.46 7.49
N GLN A 670 28.94 17.65 7.57
CA GLN A 670 30.11 17.90 8.43
C GLN A 670 31.25 18.62 7.70
N GLN A 671 31.26 18.59 6.36
CA GLN A 671 32.30 19.18 5.54
C GLN A 671 31.73 20.07 4.45
N LEU A 672 32.51 21.08 4.06
CA LEU A 672 32.23 21.95 2.92
C LEU A 672 33.37 21.86 1.93
N ALA A 673 33.05 21.69 0.65
CA ALA A 673 34.00 21.73 -0.45
C ALA A 673 33.94 23.07 -1.18
N TRP A 674 35.11 23.69 -1.35
CA TRP A 674 35.27 25.00 -1.96
C TRP A 674 36.05 24.87 -3.25
N VAL A 675 35.45 25.28 -4.37
CA VAL A 675 36.14 25.40 -5.66
C VAL A 675 36.60 26.85 -5.82
N CYS A 676 37.91 27.02 -5.99
CA CYS A 676 38.56 28.32 -6.02
C CYS A 676 39.29 28.52 -7.34
N ASP A 677 39.11 29.70 -7.93
CA ASP A 677 39.91 30.18 -9.06
C ASP A 677 40.58 31.51 -8.69
N GLU A 678 41.49 31.98 -9.54
CA GLU A 678 42.20 33.26 -9.36
C GLU A 678 41.39 34.46 -9.92
N GLY A 679 40.10 34.26 -10.21
CA GLY A 679 39.21 35.23 -10.83
C GLY A 679 39.02 35.03 -12.34
N PRO A 680 38.23 35.88 -13.01
CA PRO A 680 37.96 35.76 -14.44
C PRO A 680 39.27 35.87 -15.23
N PRO A 681 39.53 34.94 -16.16
CA PRO A 681 40.77 34.92 -16.94
C PRO A 681 40.93 36.16 -17.82
N ASP A 682 42.17 36.52 -18.18
CA ASP A 682 42.42 37.55 -19.19
C ASP A 682 41.90 37.06 -20.55
N TRP A 683 40.77 37.63 -20.96
CA TRP A 683 40.12 37.31 -22.23
C TRP A 683 41.05 37.44 -23.44
N SER A 684 42.01 38.36 -23.41
CA SER A 684 42.97 38.52 -24.51
C SER A 684 43.92 37.32 -24.56
N ALA A 685 44.43 36.88 -23.42
CA ALA A 685 45.30 35.72 -23.31
C ALA A 685 44.57 34.41 -23.66
N MET A 686 43.28 34.28 -23.32
CA MET A 686 42.45 33.15 -23.73
C MET A 686 42.27 33.09 -25.25
N MET A 687 41.92 34.22 -25.88
CA MET A 687 41.75 34.27 -27.34
C MET A 687 43.06 34.01 -28.09
N GLU A 688 44.21 34.32 -27.48
CA GLU A 688 45.54 34.01 -28.01
C GLU A 688 46.03 32.60 -27.66
N GLY A 689 45.30 31.84 -26.84
CA GLY A 689 45.65 30.47 -26.43
C GLY A 689 46.85 30.40 -25.47
N THR A 690 47.11 31.48 -24.71
CA THR A 690 48.27 31.62 -23.81
C THR A 690 47.91 31.79 -22.33
N ALA A 691 46.62 31.75 -21.98
CA ALA A 691 46.18 31.84 -20.60
C ALA A 691 46.53 30.55 -19.82
N GLU A 692 46.79 30.72 -18.52
CA GLU A 692 46.88 29.63 -17.55
C GLU A 692 45.87 29.93 -16.45
N ILE A 693 44.90 29.03 -16.22
CA ILE A 693 43.84 29.24 -15.23
C ILE A 693 44.01 28.21 -14.12
N SER A 694 44.32 28.69 -12.91
CA SER A 694 44.56 27.81 -11.76
C SER A 694 43.28 27.57 -10.97
N PHE A 695 42.94 26.30 -10.78
CA PHE A 695 41.83 25.84 -9.94
C PHE A 695 42.36 25.09 -8.72
N ARG A 696 41.71 25.28 -7.58
CA ARG A 696 42.01 24.56 -6.34
C ARG A 696 40.73 24.14 -5.65
N VAL A 697 40.74 22.96 -5.03
CA VAL A 697 39.63 22.47 -4.21
C VAL A 697 40.11 22.35 -2.76
N PHE A 698 39.39 23.00 -1.86
CA PHE A 698 39.62 22.94 -0.42
C PHE A 698 38.45 22.30 0.30
N LEU A 699 38.74 21.55 1.35
CA LEU A 699 37.75 21.08 2.32
C LEU A 699 37.87 21.86 3.63
N THR A 700 36.74 22.24 4.20
CA THR A 700 36.64 22.79 5.57
C THR A 700 35.66 21.97 6.40
N ASP A 701 35.63 22.20 7.71
CA ASP A 701 34.49 21.75 8.52
C ASP A 701 33.18 22.45 8.10
N GLY A 702 32.04 21.97 8.62
CA GLY A 702 30.71 22.53 8.38
C GLY A 702 30.49 23.96 8.91
N LYS A 703 31.54 24.62 9.43
CA LYS A 703 31.53 26.03 9.85
C LYS A 703 32.55 26.87 9.07
N GLY A 704 33.18 26.31 8.04
CA GLY A 704 34.16 26.99 7.18
C GLY A 704 35.57 27.04 7.76
N ARG A 705 35.90 26.25 8.79
CA ARG A 705 37.20 26.27 9.48
C ARG A 705 38.13 25.16 9.00
N ASP A 706 39.39 25.28 9.36
CA ASP A 706 40.43 24.28 9.13
C ASP A 706 40.58 23.85 7.65
N PRO A 707 40.85 24.80 6.73
CA PRO A 707 40.92 24.51 5.30
C PRO A 707 42.07 23.56 4.94
N ARG A 708 41.75 22.52 4.16
CA ARG A 708 42.70 21.54 3.61
C ARG A 708 42.58 21.49 2.09
N GLU A 709 43.66 21.79 1.38
CA GLU A 709 43.71 21.59 -0.08
C GLU A 709 43.69 20.09 -0.39
N VAL A 710 42.79 19.67 -1.27
CA VAL A 710 42.67 18.27 -1.70
C VAL A 710 43.00 18.07 -3.19
N TRP A 711 42.95 19.15 -3.98
CA TRP A 711 43.28 19.10 -5.40
C TRP A 711 43.66 20.49 -5.95
N SER A 712 44.53 20.49 -6.95
CA SER A 712 44.94 21.67 -7.71
C SER A 712 45.13 21.32 -9.19
N HIS A 713 44.71 22.20 -10.10
CA HIS A 713 44.81 22.02 -11.53
C HIS A 713 45.12 23.33 -12.24
N VAL A 714 45.83 23.27 -13.36
CA VAL A 714 46.09 24.42 -14.22
C VAL A 714 45.56 24.10 -15.61
N GLU A 715 44.53 24.84 -16.03
CA GLU A 715 43.92 24.70 -17.34
C GLU A 715 44.72 25.50 -18.38
N THR A 716 45.04 24.84 -19.50
CA THR A 716 45.84 25.39 -20.61
C THR A 716 45.32 24.91 -21.96
N GLY A 717 45.50 25.68 -23.04
CA GLY A 717 45.17 25.25 -24.41
C GLY A 717 44.25 26.24 -25.13
N PRO A 718 43.68 25.90 -26.30
CA PRO A 718 42.69 26.76 -26.96
C PRO A 718 41.26 26.55 -26.44
N ASP A 719 40.95 25.38 -25.87
CA ASP A 719 39.60 24.97 -25.44
C ASP A 719 39.47 25.07 -23.92
N TYR A 720 39.60 26.28 -23.37
CA TYR A 720 39.58 26.50 -21.92
C TYR A 720 38.25 26.07 -21.29
N ARG A 721 38.33 25.27 -20.22
CA ARG A 721 37.17 24.88 -19.41
C ARG A 721 37.26 25.38 -17.97
N GLY A 722 36.11 25.80 -17.45
CA GLY A 722 35.93 26.07 -16.04
C GLY A 722 35.83 24.78 -15.24
N ILE A 723 35.93 24.89 -13.92
CA ILE A 723 35.60 23.81 -12.99
C ILE A 723 34.46 24.30 -12.12
N GLN A 724 33.34 23.58 -12.14
CA GLN A 724 32.18 23.90 -11.31
C GLN A 724 31.83 22.74 -10.37
N PRO A 725 31.49 23.04 -9.12
CA PRO A 725 30.95 22.04 -8.21
C PRO A 725 29.63 21.46 -8.74
N LEU A 726 29.48 20.13 -8.75
CA LEU A 726 28.23 19.45 -9.12
C LEU A 726 27.54 18.80 -7.92
N SER A 727 28.19 17.82 -7.29
CA SER A 727 27.62 17.08 -6.14
C SER A 727 28.67 16.27 -5.39
N TRP A 728 28.29 15.74 -4.22
CA TRP A 728 29.04 14.69 -3.53
C TRP A 728 28.45 13.31 -3.82
N ARG A 729 29.30 12.29 -3.81
CA ARG A 729 28.84 10.90 -3.64
C ARG A 729 28.37 10.69 -2.19
N ALA A 730 27.35 9.86 -2.01
CA ALA A 730 26.66 9.66 -0.75
C ALA A 730 27.57 9.17 0.41
N ASP A 731 28.69 8.52 0.09
CA ASP A 731 29.70 8.11 1.07
C ASP A 731 30.59 9.27 1.59
N GLY A 732 30.55 10.44 0.94
CA GLY A 732 31.37 11.59 1.29
C GLY A 732 32.84 11.45 0.92
N GLU A 733 33.20 10.51 0.02
CA GLU A 733 34.59 10.29 -0.39
C GLU A 733 34.93 10.88 -1.76
N VAL A 734 33.91 11.14 -2.59
CA VAL A 734 34.08 11.65 -3.95
C VAL A 734 33.27 12.92 -4.15
N ILE A 735 33.90 13.92 -4.77
CA ILE A 735 33.24 15.13 -5.29
C ILE A 735 33.17 15.03 -6.80
N TYR A 736 31.99 15.26 -7.37
CA TYR A 736 31.79 15.42 -8.79
C TYR A 736 31.89 16.90 -9.16
N LEU A 737 32.70 17.19 -10.18
CA LEU A 737 32.92 18.53 -10.71
C LEU A 737 32.58 18.54 -12.21
N SER A 738 31.82 19.53 -12.69
CA SER A 738 31.56 19.70 -14.12
C SER A 738 32.61 20.60 -14.77
N GLN A 739 32.80 20.44 -16.09
CA GLN A 739 33.82 21.12 -16.89
C GLN A 739 33.21 21.98 -18.02
N PRO A 740 32.46 23.05 -17.70
CA PRO A 740 31.85 23.90 -18.72
C PRO A 740 32.89 24.68 -19.53
N GLU A 741 32.61 24.87 -20.81
CA GLU A 741 33.45 25.68 -21.69
C GLU A 741 33.32 27.17 -21.37
N TYR A 742 34.45 27.90 -21.35
CA TYR A 742 34.44 29.32 -21.05
C TYR A 742 33.69 30.14 -22.13
N GLY A 743 32.86 31.08 -21.68
CA GLY A 743 32.10 31.97 -22.58
C GLY A 743 30.81 31.34 -23.13
N VAL A 744 30.52 30.09 -22.79
CA VAL A 744 29.28 29.40 -23.12
C VAL A 744 28.30 29.56 -21.95
N ALA A 745 27.12 30.14 -22.22
CA ALA A 745 26.06 30.30 -21.24
C ALA A 745 24.75 29.77 -21.82
N TRP A 746 24.11 28.85 -21.10
CA TRP A 746 22.88 28.18 -21.54
C TRP A 746 21.68 28.68 -20.73
N ALA A 747 20.56 28.93 -21.41
CA ALA A 747 19.44 29.67 -20.83
C ALA A 747 18.32 28.80 -20.25
N TYR A 748 18.28 27.50 -20.58
CA TYR A 748 17.12 26.65 -20.30
C TYR A 748 17.31 25.68 -19.12
N PHE A 749 18.49 25.07 -19.01
CA PHE A 749 18.84 24.11 -17.95
C PHE A 749 20.29 24.35 -17.51
N ASP A 750 20.68 23.72 -16.41
CA ASP A 750 22.06 23.76 -15.92
C ASP A 750 23.04 23.26 -16.99
N TYR A 751 24.23 23.86 -17.00
CA TYR A 751 25.27 23.55 -17.99
C TYR A 751 26.40 22.75 -17.34
N ASN A 752 26.24 21.43 -17.29
CA ASN A 752 27.15 20.49 -16.62
C ASN A 752 27.79 19.47 -17.59
N PRO A 753 28.59 19.90 -18.58
CA PRO A 753 29.29 18.97 -19.46
C PRO A 753 30.53 18.40 -18.77
N GLY A 754 30.93 17.17 -19.14
CA GLY A 754 32.20 16.56 -18.72
C GLY A 754 32.39 16.51 -17.21
N ILE A 755 32.18 15.34 -16.59
CA ILE A 755 32.22 15.25 -15.13
C ILE A 755 33.57 14.66 -14.69
N LEU A 756 34.18 15.27 -13.68
CA LEU A 756 35.37 14.78 -12.99
C LEU A 756 34.96 14.20 -11.63
N ALA A 757 35.33 12.97 -11.36
CA ALA A 757 35.24 12.36 -10.04
C ALA A 757 36.56 12.58 -9.29
N LEU A 758 36.54 13.46 -8.29
CA LEU A 758 37.68 13.74 -7.40
C LEU A 758 37.54 12.95 -6.10
N ASP A 759 38.44 12.01 -5.85
CA ASP A 759 38.58 11.34 -4.55
C ASP A 759 39.28 12.29 -3.56
N VAL A 760 38.58 12.67 -2.49
CA VAL A 760 39.07 13.71 -1.55
C VAL A 760 40.12 13.21 -0.55
N ASN A 761 40.30 11.90 -0.47
CA ASN A 761 41.27 11.26 0.42
C ASN A 761 42.63 11.15 -0.27
N THR A 762 42.63 10.85 -1.56
CA THR A 762 43.84 10.61 -2.37
C THR A 762 44.21 11.80 -3.26
N GLY A 763 43.25 12.67 -3.60
CA GLY A 763 43.42 13.73 -4.60
C GLY A 763 43.40 13.22 -6.04
N GLN A 764 43.07 11.94 -6.26
CA GLN A 764 42.99 11.36 -7.59
C GLN A 764 41.74 11.84 -8.32
N VAL A 765 41.89 12.22 -9.60
CA VAL A 765 40.78 12.63 -10.46
C VAL A 765 40.59 11.64 -11.60
N THR A 766 39.34 11.26 -11.83
CA THR A 766 38.93 10.39 -12.93
C THR A 766 37.84 11.09 -13.76
N PRO A 767 38.05 11.31 -15.07
CA PRO A 767 37.00 11.81 -15.94
C PRO A 767 35.93 10.73 -16.17
N ILE A 768 34.67 11.12 -16.04
CA ILE A 768 33.49 10.28 -16.23
C ILE A 768 32.51 10.95 -17.19
N GLY A 769 32.06 10.20 -18.18
CA GLY A 769 31.16 10.71 -19.21
C GLY A 769 31.86 11.39 -20.39
N ASP A 770 31.03 11.88 -21.30
CA ASP A 770 31.46 12.61 -22.47
C ASP A 770 31.55 14.11 -22.16
N VAL A 771 32.41 14.80 -22.92
CA VAL A 771 32.77 16.21 -22.68
C VAL A 771 32.25 17.12 -23.81
N ASN A 772 32.15 16.60 -25.03
CA ASN A 772 31.79 17.35 -26.24
C ASN A 772 30.30 17.22 -26.54
N ASN A 773 29.66 18.33 -26.91
CA ASN A 773 28.23 18.44 -27.21
C ASN A 773 27.29 18.02 -26.06
N ILE A 774 27.83 17.81 -24.87
CA ILE A 774 27.04 17.60 -23.66
C ILE A 774 26.55 18.95 -23.15
N HIS A 775 25.29 18.96 -22.73
CA HIS A 775 24.62 20.16 -22.26
C HIS A 775 24.41 20.09 -20.76
N ASP A 776 23.75 19.04 -20.30
CA ASP A 776 23.62 18.77 -18.88
C ASP A 776 24.01 17.32 -18.59
N GLY A 777 24.41 17.07 -17.35
CA GLY A 777 24.86 15.77 -16.90
C GLY A 777 24.81 15.65 -15.39
N ARG A 778 24.38 14.48 -14.91
CA ARG A 778 24.28 14.20 -13.47
C ARG A 778 24.70 12.78 -13.16
N VAL A 779 25.39 12.62 -12.04
CA VAL A 779 25.74 11.33 -11.46
C VAL A 779 24.75 11.01 -10.34
N SER A 780 24.33 9.75 -10.23
CA SER A 780 23.48 9.30 -9.12
C SER A 780 24.18 9.45 -7.77
N PRO A 781 23.44 9.63 -6.67
CA PRO A 781 24.02 9.82 -5.33
C PRO A 781 25.01 8.73 -4.91
N ASP A 782 24.75 7.47 -5.24
CA ASP A 782 25.64 6.34 -4.96
C ASP A 782 26.82 6.19 -5.94
N GLY A 783 26.82 6.95 -7.05
CA GLY A 783 27.82 6.86 -8.10
C GLY A 783 27.67 5.69 -9.07
N SER A 784 26.51 5.02 -9.12
CA SER A 784 26.28 3.89 -10.04
C SER A 784 25.80 4.30 -11.43
N TRP A 785 25.19 5.48 -11.59
CA TRP A 785 24.62 5.94 -12.86
C TRP A 785 25.14 7.32 -13.26
N LEU A 786 25.29 7.52 -14.57
CA LEU A 786 25.53 8.80 -15.21
C LEU A 786 24.45 9.03 -16.27
N VAL A 787 23.75 10.15 -16.20
CA VAL A 787 22.88 10.63 -17.28
C VAL A 787 23.50 11.85 -17.94
N GLN A 788 23.45 11.93 -19.28
CA GLN A 788 23.90 13.09 -20.04
C GLN A 788 22.93 13.43 -21.16
N SER A 789 22.62 14.72 -21.32
CA SER A 789 21.91 15.25 -22.48
C SER A 789 22.87 15.79 -23.53
N ARG A 790 22.54 15.56 -24.80
CA ARG A 790 23.30 16.02 -25.95
C ARG A 790 22.39 16.83 -26.87
N ILE A 791 22.91 17.97 -27.33
CA ILE A 791 22.31 18.73 -28.43
C ILE A 791 23.39 18.91 -29.49
N PRO A 792 23.27 18.23 -30.65
CA PRO A 792 24.33 18.22 -31.66
C PRO A 792 24.62 19.58 -32.30
N GLU A 793 23.59 20.40 -32.58
CA GLU A 793 23.74 21.72 -33.18
C GLU A 793 22.51 22.59 -32.86
N TRP A 794 22.72 23.73 -32.18
CA TRP A 794 21.66 24.67 -31.85
C TRP A 794 21.40 25.65 -33.01
N PRO A 795 20.15 25.96 -33.39
CA PRO A 795 18.88 25.50 -32.83
C PRO A 795 18.22 24.36 -33.63
N GLN A 796 18.97 23.55 -34.41
CA GLN A 796 18.40 22.73 -35.49
C GLN A 796 18.37 21.21 -35.27
N VAL A 797 18.61 20.67 -34.07
CA VAL A 797 18.56 19.21 -33.84
C VAL A 797 17.91 18.87 -32.50
N ASN A 798 17.06 17.82 -32.50
CA ASN A 798 16.41 17.26 -31.31
C ASN A 798 17.44 16.92 -30.21
N ALA A 799 17.08 17.15 -28.95
CA ALA A 799 17.87 16.69 -27.82
C ALA A 799 17.87 15.15 -27.76
N SER A 800 18.97 14.57 -27.28
CA SER A 800 19.05 13.15 -26.94
C SER A 800 19.60 12.95 -25.54
N ILE A 801 19.16 11.90 -24.85
CA ILE A 801 19.62 11.58 -23.50
C ILE A 801 20.28 10.20 -23.54
N THR A 802 21.40 10.04 -22.83
CA THR A 802 22.07 8.76 -22.64
C THR A 802 22.21 8.48 -21.15
N LEU A 803 21.81 7.28 -20.74
CA LEU A 803 22.03 6.75 -19.41
C LEU A 803 23.15 5.70 -19.47
N ARG A 804 24.19 5.88 -18.67
CA ARG A 804 25.36 5.00 -18.56
C ARG A 804 25.44 4.43 -17.15
N SER A 805 25.55 3.12 -17.02
CA SER A 805 25.96 2.46 -15.78
C SER A 805 27.47 2.65 -15.60
N LEU A 806 27.87 3.19 -14.45
CA LEU A 806 29.27 3.37 -14.07
C LEU A 806 29.88 2.10 -13.44
N ILE A 807 29.06 1.08 -13.19
CA ILE A 807 29.51 -0.21 -12.62
C ILE A 807 30.09 -1.11 -13.72
N ASP A 808 29.36 -1.28 -14.82
CA ASP A 808 29.71 -2.21 -15.92
C ASP A 808 29.94 -1.50 -17.26
N GLY A 809 29.66 -0.20 -17.35
CA GLY A 809 29.84 0.60 -18.56
C GLY A 809 28.71 0.48 -19.58
N ALA A 810 27.60 -0.19 -19.26
CA ALA A 810 26.46 -0.33 -20.16
C ALA A 810 25.83 1.05 -20.46
N GLU A 811 25.49 1.29 -21.73
CA GLU A 811 24.85 2.53 -22.17
C GLU A 811 23.48 2.26 -22.80
N ARG A 812 22.52 3.12 -22.49
CA ARG A 812 21.17 3.10 -23.05
C ARG A 812 20.75 4.50 -23.51
N PRO A 813 20.25 4.67 -24.74
CA PRO A 813 19.58 5.90 -25.14
C PRO A 813 18.19 5.99 -24.48
N ILE A 814 17.79 7.20 -24.06
CA ILE A 814 16.45 7.49 -23.55
C ILE A 814 15.74 8.39 -24.58
N ASP A 815 14.53 7.98 -24.97
CA ASP A 815 13.73 8.70 -25.95
C ASP A 815 13.13 9.99 -25.38
N CYS A 816 13.56 11.13 -25.95
CA CYS A 816 12.96 12.43 -25.67
C CYS A 816 11.57 12.57 -26.30
N ALA A 817 10.75 13.51 -25.79
CA ALA A 817 9.46 13.80 -26.39
C ALA A 817 9.59 14.29 -27.82
N ALA A 818 8.57 14.04 -28.64
CA ALA A 818 8.52 14.57 -29.99
C ALA A 818 8.62 16.11 -29.98
N GLY A 819 9.62 16.66 -30.68
CA GLY A 819 9.87 18.10 -30.71
C GLY A 819 10.66 18.65 -29.51
N ALA A 820 11.25 17.78 -28.69
CA ALA A 820 12.16 18.20 -27.62
C ALA A 820 13.44 18.83 -28.20
N MET A 821 13.65 20.10 -27.84
CA MET A 821 14.77 20.90 -28.30
C MET A 821 15.88 20.97 -27.25
N ALA A 822 15.58 20.74 -25.97
CA ALA A 822 16.56 20.62 -24.90
C ALA A 822 16.05 19.67 -23.80
N ALA A 823 16.97 19.03 -23.08
CA ALA A 823 16.69 18.23 -21.90
C ALA A 823 17.77 18.43 -20.82
N GLY A 824 17.37 18.48 -19.54
CA GLY A 824 18.27 18.72 -18.41
C GLY A 824 17.50 18.78 -17.09
N ASP A 825 18.13 19.34 -16.04
CA ASP A 825 17.58 19.37 -14.67
C ASP A 825 17.33 17.94 -14.15
N PHE A 826 18.29 17.04 -14.46
CA PHE A 826 18.20 15.63 -14.08
C PHE A 826 18.16 15.47 -12.57
N SER A 827 17.39 14.52 -12.05
CA SER A 827 17.35 14.19 -10.63
C SER A 827 17.12 12.70 -10.43
N PHE A 828 17.91 12.10 -9.54
CA PHE A 828 17.78 10.69 -9.15
C PHE A 828 17.06 10.62 -7.80
N SER A 829 16.11 9.69 -7.67
CA SER A 829 15.45 9.46 -6.39
C SER A 829 16.37 8.81 -5.37
N PRO A 830 16.08 8.93 -4.05
CA PRO A 830 16.77 8.16 -3.03
C PRO A 830 16.74 6.66 -3.36
N GLY A 831 17.90 6.01 -3.36
CA GLY A 831 18.03 4.60 -3.72
C GLY A 831 18.01 4.30 -5.23
N ASN A 832 17.96 5.33 -6.09
CA ASN A 832 17.97 5.22 -7.55
C ASN A 832 16.81 4.41 -8.14
N THR A 833 15.62 4.51 -7.58
CA THR A 833 14.42 3.89 -8.17
C THR A 833 13.99 4.63 -9.43
N TRP A 834 14.09 5.97 -9.43
CA TRP A 834 13.60 6.83 -10.50
C TRP A 834 14.68 7.80 -10.99
N LEU A 835 14.64 8.08 -12.28
CA LEU A 835 15.31 9.21 -12.91
C LEU A 835 14.25 10.17 -13.45
N THR A 836 14.33 11.44 -13.07
CA THR A 836 13.44 12.51 -13.54
C THR A 836 14.24 13.62 -14.22
N TRP A 837 13.64 14.31 -15.19
CA TRP A 837 14.27 15.42 -15.90
C TRP A 837 13.22 16.34 -16.52
N ARG A 838 13.68 17.47 -17.04
CA ARG A 838 12.85 18.43 -17.78
C ARG A 838 13.19 18.41 -19.26
N GLU A 839 12.17 18.60 -20.08
CA GLU A 839 12.32 18.79 -21.52
C GLU A 839 11.62 20.07 -21.97
N TRP A 840 12.34 20.90 -22.72
CA TRP A 840 11.74 22.04 -23.41
C TRP A 840 11.35 21.62 -24.83
N VAL A 841 10.06 21.73 -25.13
CA VAL A 841 9.44 21.19 -26.34
C VAL A 841 8.76 22.31 -27.11
N THR A 842 9.01 22.36 -28.42
CA THR A 842 8.31 23.29 -29.30
C THR A 842 7.12 22.62 -29.95
N GLU A 843 5.91 23.09 -29.63
CA GLU A 843 4.65 22.59 -30.20
C GLU A 843 3.93 23.69 -30.99
N ALA A 844 2.95 23.32 -31.81
CA ALA A 844 2.12 24.27 -32.55
C ALA A 844 1.34 25.25 -31.64
N SER A 845 1.09 24.86 -30.39
CA SER A 845 0.40 25.67 -29.38
C SER A 845 1.32 26.67 -28.65
N GLY A 846 2.62 26.64 -28.93
CA GLY A 846 3.66 27.40 -28.23
C GLY A 846 4.65 26.50 -27.50
N PRO A 847 5.70 27.07 -26.90
CA PRO A 847 6.69 26.32 -26.14
C PRO A 847 6.11 25.75 -24.84
N LYS A 848 6.49 24.51 -24.53
CA LYS A 848 6.09 23.76 -23.36
C LYS A 848 7.31 23.24 -22.62
N VAL A 849 7.16 23.04 -21.31
CA VAL A 849 8.12 22.27 -20.52
C VAL A 849 7.42 21.04 -19.97
N LEU A 850 8.05 19.89 -20.16
CA LEU A 850 7.62 18.60 -19.64
C LEU A 850 8.48 18.21 -18.45
N ILE A 851 7.86 17.68 -17.40
CA ILE A 851 8.55 16.85 -16.40
C ILE A 851 8.43 15.41 -16.88
N ARG A 852 9.56 14.75 -17.06
CA ARG A 852 9.66 13.36 -17.50
C ARG A 852 10.22 12.50 -16.39
N ALA A 853 9.84 11.23 -16.40
CA ALA A 853 10.36 10.23 -15.48
C ALA A 853 10.53 8.89 -16.17
N LEU A 854 11.44 8.08 -15.65
CA LEU A 854 11.53 6.65 -15.95
C LEU A 854 11.96 5.90 -14.69
N ARG A 855 11.56 4.63 -14.60
CA ARG A 855 12.01 3.72 -13.55
C ARG A 855 13.37 3.14 -13.95
N LEU A 856 14.34 3.17 -13.05
CA LEU A 856 15.65 2.55 -13.30
C LEU A 856 15.60 1.04 -13.00
N PRO A 857 16.42 0.23 -13.69
CA PRO A 857 17.36 0.63 -14.74
C PRO A 857 16.73 0.70 -16.14
N ASP A 858 15.57 0.08 -16.35
CA ASP A 858 15.09 -0.31 -17.68
C ASP A 858 13.65 0.12 -18.03
N GLY A 859 13.01 0.93 -17.20
CA GLY A 859 11.68 1.47 -17.46
C GLY A 859 11.62 2.43 -18.66
N GLU A 860 10.43 2.51 -19.27
CA GLU A 860 10.17 3.42 -20.37
C GLU A 860 9.86 4.85 -19.90
N PRO A 861 10.29 5.90 -20.64
CA PRO A 861 10.15 7.28 -20.22
C PRO A 861 8.72 7.82 -20.45
N PHE A 862 8.05 8.27 -19.39
CA PHE A 862 6.71 8.86 -19.47
C PHE A 862 6.69 10.34 -19.08
N THR A 863 5.57 11.02 -19.31
CA THR A 863 5.37 12.44 -18.92
C THR A 863 4.64 12.50 -17.59
N VAL A 864 5.29 13.05 -16.58
CA VAL A 864 4.73 13.28 -15.24
C VAL A 864 3.84 14.51 -15.24
N HIS A 865 4.33 15.62 -15.81
CA HIS A 865 3.61 16.88 -15.85
C HIS A 865 3.98 17.69 -17.10
N ARG A 866 3.07 18.56 -17.54
CA ARG A 866 3.21 19.36 -18.75
C ARG A 866 2.59 20.73 -18.52
N ASP A 867 3.34 21.79 -18.80
CA ASP A 867 2.82 23.15 -18.75
C ASP A 867 3.53 24.09 -19.75
N THR A 868 3.01 25.32 -19.88
CA THR A 868 3.65 26.44 -20.56
C THR A 868 4.99 26.79 -19.91
N GLU A 869 5.94 27.25 -20.71
CA GLU A 869 7.29 27.62 -20.26
C GLU A 869 7.30 28.58 -19.05
N GLN A 870 6.32 29.50 -18.97
CA GLN A 870 6.23 30.49 -17.88
C GLN A 870 5.63 29.94 -16.58
N ALA A 871 4.82 28.87 -16.66
CA ALA A 871 4.11 28.30 -15.52
C ALA A 871 4.71 26.98 -15.03
N ALA A 872 5.49 26.31 -15.89
CA ALA A 872 6.00 24.98 -15.61
C ALA A 872 6.91 24.96 -14.38
N PRO A 873 6.74 23.94 -13.51
CA PRO A 873 7.59 23.81 -12.35
C PRO A 873 9.01 23.38 -12.73
N ARG A 874 9.95 23.59 -11.79
CA ARG A 874 11.25 22.93 -11.76
C ARG A 874 11.20 21.70 -10.86
N ILE A 875 12.18 20.81 -10.98
CA ILE A 875 12.31 19.67 -10.08
C ILE A 875 12.91 20.16 -8.77
N GLY A 876 12.17 19.99 -7.67
CA GLY A 876 12.58 20.41 -6.33
C GLY A 876 13.41 19.38 -5.56
N GLY A 877 13.51 18.16 -6.10
CA GLY A 877 14.12 17.02 -5.42
C GLY A 877 13.07 16.01 -4.98
N TRP A 878 13.35 15.33 -3.86
CA TRP A 878 12.58 14.18 -3.41
C TRP A 878 12.30 14.28 -1.92
N LEU A 879 11.09 13.93 -1.51
CA LEU A 879 10.78 13.68 -0.10
C LEU A 879 11.19 12.26 0.30
N ARG A 880 10.91 11.29 -0.59
CA ARG A 880 11.16 9.86 -0.40
C ARG A 880 11.50 9.21 -1.74
N LYS A 881 11.72 7.89 -1.72
CA LYS A 881 12.10 7.09 -2.90
C LYS A 881 11.18 7.30 -4.12
N ASP A 882 9.87 7.51 -3.90
CA ASP A 882 8.86 7.65 -4.95
C ASP A 882 8.20 9.05 -4.99
N ASP A 883 8.47 9.91 -4.00
CA ASP A 883 7.78 11.19 -3.81
C ASP A 883 8.59 12.34 -4.42
N LEU A 884 8.27 12.70 -5.67
CA LEU A 884 8.90 13.79 -6.42
C LEU A 884 8.29 15.13 -6.01
N VAL A 885 9.14 16.12 -5.70
CA VAL A 885 8.69 17.48 -5.41
C VAL A 885 8.82 18.37 -6.64
N LEU A 886 7.76 19.10 -6.96
CA LEU A 886 7.72 20.11 -8.03
C LEU A 886 7.62 21.50 -7.42
N ILE A 887 8.43 22.44 -7.91
CA ILE A 887 8.47 23.82 -7.41
C ILE A 887 7.99 24.76 -8.52
N TYR A 888 6.89 25.47 -8.27
CA TYR A 888 6.30 26.39 -9.24
C TYR A 888 6.97 27.77 -9.17
N PRO A 889 7.18 28.44 -10.32
CA PRO A 889 7.84 29.75 -10.37
C PRO A 889 7.01 30.83 -9.68
N VAL A 890 7.68 31.77 -9.00
CA VAL A 890 7.03 32.96 -8.39
C VAL A 890 6.59 33.93 -9.49
N GLN A 891 5.29 34.23 -9.59
CA GLN A 891 4.75 35.15 -10.59
C GLN A 891 4.65 36.59 -10.06
N LYS A 892 4.65 37.57 -10.98
CA LYS A 892 4.41 38.99 -10.67
C LYS A 892 2.99 39.20 -10.15
N GLY A 893 2.83 39.11 -8.83
CA GLY A 893 1.56 39.17 -8.12
C GLY A 893 1.54 38.41 -6.79
N GLY A 894 2.61 37.67 -6.46
CA GLY A 894 2.71 36.88 -5.23
C GLY A 894 2.14 35.47 -5.33
N ASN A 895 1.52 35.11 -6.47
CA ASN A 895 1.14 33.73 -6.78
C ASN A 895 2.35 32.98 -7.34
N GLY A 896 2.78 31.90 -6.68
CA GLY A 896 3.92 31.07 -7.12
C GLY A 896 5.02 30.97 -6.07
N GLY A 897 6.00 30.10 -6.29
CA GLY A 897 6.94 29.67 -5.25
C GLY A 897 6.39 28.54 -4.38
N GLN A 898 5.18 28.04 -4.64
CA GLN A 898 4.62 26.88 -3.96
C GLN A 898 5.29 25.58 -4.39
N SER A 899 5.22 24.59 -3.52
CA SER A 899 5.73 23.24 -3.77
C SER A 899 4.60 22.24 -3.77
N THR A 900 4.60 21.36 -4.74
CA THR A 900 3.69 20.22 -4.80
C THR A 900 4.47 18.92 -4.74
N VAL A 901 3.83 17.84 -4.28
CA VAL A 901 4.38 16.50 -4.28
C VAL A 901 3.58 15.61 -5.22
N ILE A 902 4.28 14.75 -5.96
CA ILE A 902 3.69 13.70 -6.77
C ILE A 902 4.39 12.37 -6.51
N THR A 903 3.63 11.39 -6.06
CA THR A 903 4.14 10.02 -5.87
C THR A 903 4.13 9.30 -7.20
N LEU A 904 5.31 8.99 -7.75
CA LEU A 904 5.44 8.28 -9.02
C LEU A 904 4.93 6.83 -8.90
N PRO A 905 4.35 6.27 -9.99
CA PRO A 905 4.29 6.79 -11.36
C PRO A 905 3.11 7.72 -11.66
N ASN A 906 2.42 8.28 -10.66
CA ASN A 906 1.30 9.19 -10.91
C ASN A 906 1.73 10.41 -11.73
N THR A 907 0.77 11.00 -12.45
CA THR A 907 0.98 12.16 -13.33
C THR A 907 -0.01 13.27 -12.97
N GLY A 908 0.39 14.53 -13.16
CA GLY A 908 -0.42 15.69 -12.78
C GLY A 908 0.39 16.82 -12.17
N PRO A 909 -0.26 17.90 -11.69
CA PRO A 909 0.40 19.02 -11.03
C PRO A 909 0.91 18.68 -9.61
N GLY A 910 0.57 17.52 -9.06
CA GLY A 910 0.87 17.12 -7.69
C GLY A 910 -0.06 17.76 -6.66
N GLU A 911 -0.03 17.23 -5.43
CA GLU A 911 -0.76 17.77 -4.28
C GLU A 911 0.04 18.90 -3.64
N LEU A 912 -0.63 19.94 -3.13
CA LEU A 912 0.04 21.06 -2.47
C LEU A 912 0.77 20.55 -1.22
N LEU A 913 2.09 20.59 -1.25
CA LEU A 913 2.95 20.26 -0.11
C LEU A 913 3.11 21.48 0.80
N SER A 914 3.34 22.65 0.21
CA SER A 914 3.54 23.90 0.94
C SER A 914 3.27 25.09 0.03
N PRO A 915 2.73 26.21 0.55
CA PRO A 915 2.68 27.46 -0.20
C PRO A 915 4.08 28.06 -0.47
N TYR A 916 5.13 27.51 0.14
CA TYR A 916 6.51 27.98 0.04
C TYR A 916 7.39 27.04 -0.77
N THR A 917 8.59 27.51 -1.15
CA THR A 917 9.50 26.78 -2.03
C THR A 917 10.25 25.75 -1.22
N PHE A 918 10.16 24.48 -1.60
CA PHE A 918 10.86 23.39 -0.96
C PHE A 918 12.36 23.52 -1.21
N LEU A 919 13.15 23.38 -0.15
CA LEU A 919 14.61 23.39 -0.24
C LEU A 919 15.21 21.99 -0.04
N GLY A 920 14.59 21.15 0.79
CA GLY A 920 15.11 19.82 1.06
C GLY A 920 14.60 19.23 2.37
N VAL A 921 15.02 17.99 2.59
CA VAL A 921 14.80 17.24 3.82
C VAL A 921 15.92 17.54 4.82
N LEU A 922 15.56 17.67 6.10
CA LEU A 922 16.49 17.71 7.22
C LEU A 922 16.75 16.28 7.70
N ASP A 923 17.95 15.78 7.45
CA ASP A 923 18.36 14.50 8.01
C ASP A 923 18.38 14.59 9.55
N GLY A 924 17.58 13.72 10.18
CA GLY A 924 17.60 13.51 11.62
C GLY A 924 18.71 12.53 11.97
N ASP A 925 19.38 12.75 13.10
CA ASP A 925 20.46 11.92 13.65
C ASP A 925 20.27 10.43 13.29
N SER A 926 21.21 9.90 12.49
CA SER A 926 21.42 8.46 12.38
C SER A 926 22.18 7.95 13.60
#